data_AF-A0A117E390-F1
#
_entry.id   AF-A0A117E390-F1
#
_cell.length_a   1.000
_cell.length_b   1.000
_cell.length_c   1.000
_cell.angle_alpha   90.00
_cell.angle_beta   90.00
_cell.angle_gamma   90.00
#
_symmetry.space_group_name_H-M   'P 1'
#
loop_
_entity.id
_entity.type
_entity.pdbx_description
1 polymer ?
#
loop_
_entity_poly.entity_id
_entity_poly.type
_entity_poly.pdbx_seq_one_letter_code
_entity_poly.pdbx_strand_id
1 'polypeptide(L)'
;MKFSLELAKEDDFPELITAQWETFDNPPQGIFRLFFPIEDGDWEKSLQRSIEDQRTSFIKEQPTVKWIKVMDVEKKRIAAAAKWYFFDNASSLAKRPPVEVDWYPKGVIRNFVTQAVQQYEQPRHEMGQGPHAYLHIGFTRPKYQKQGLGSKWMEWGLAEADRLGLETRLDSTDSGVPLYEKYNFQVAKVHELSPVMPASLTSNEMREWKRCEEEFLPIRTTVMVRFPGGVPAASMEVQGNQSITYSLTTQNFDVSASPYERFCRWFRCYEAYGPVLELVSDRPEALKKIKQLCEEPDKLDEWEEAQFPAPVGALASIVYTVNLDAGTLVVSYIDVPEYEPQIVTDWYDLHTVREASSLSAAGLREDLKELPTHAPEEIMNNGLAQPPLEPLHLHLDIPTFLNELQARLFIDLMWAWRWHVCDPITMRYDSPALNYFCITILRLAAWDFEVSFDTDVDLPVTDYPDVPWSCPKGDIYWFHGFLVVLHNNLEDQSMVRSAVQKAEQYLKKTASQNHHTRLIIISTCQVVFAEISDDTVRASSPSMLISDMSSGRWPAGFRALCQILTTNCWRESKTHRETWKPRLPAEIIQLILQHLEPRDTVAFTKASFITERKYYASIHQFKDLVIQSFRLLIPCCGKRSGLEESGVMCSVCYSWQHSDCLDQANLPSDSCPHYICSRCRSGEPEFLMGREAMYKFRRKGACKVRHEVTLKRFWLQQNQHVSSKMHESKHCLADIDYTVRFNGAFSGLAYGFDDRDLDDDGTDADGYNADGYDNYSYDDSGYEYDDHDEDDIGNHDTDHNEFDDEP
;
A
#
# COMPACT_ATOMS: atom_id res chain seq x y z
N MET A 1 19.64 51.64 -11.18
CA MET A 1 19.10 50.40 -10.57
C MET A 1 19.34 50.48 -9.08
N LYS A 2 18.31 50.28 -8.24
CA LYS A 2 18.44 50.33 -6.77
C LYS A 2 19.23 49.14 -6.21
N PHE A 3 19.18 47.99 -6.89
CA PHE A 3 19.86 46.76 -6.49
C PHE A 3 20.69 46.18 -7.63
N SER A 4 21.91 45.71 -7.35
CA SER A 4 22.78 44.96 -8.29
C SER A 4 22.93 43.51 -7.85
N LEU A 5 23.05 42.58 -8.80
CA LEU A 5 23.30 41.16 -8.54
C LEU A 5 24.72 40.81 -8.98
N GLU A 6 25.49 40.20 -8.09
CA GLU A 6 26.93 39.96 -8.26
C GLU A 6 27.31 38.59 -7.69
N LEU A 7 28.35 37.96 -8.25
CA LEU A 7 29.01 36.82 -7.61
C LEU A 7 29.79 37.32 -6.39
N ALA A 8 29.68 36.61 -5.27
CA ALA A 8 30.46 36.91 -4.08
C ALA A 8 31.94 36.55 -4.29
N LYS A 9 32.81 37.36 -3.70
CA LYS A 9 34.25 37.18 -3.62
C LYS A 9 34.62 36.83 -2.19
N GLU A 10 35.85 36.37 -1.99
CA GLU A 10 36.38 36.05 -0.66
C GLU A 10 36.23 37.22 0.33
N ASP A 11 36.53 38.44 -0.11
CA ASP A 11 36.42 39.66 0.72
C ASP A 11 34.98 39.99 1.17
N ASP A 12 33.96 39.38 0.56
CA ASP A 12 32.56 39.63 0.90
C ASP A 12 32.09 38.81 2.12
N PHE A 13 32.82 37.75 2.50
CA PHE A 13 32.38 36.79 3.53
C PHE A 13 32.08 37.42 4.90
N PRO A 14 32.88 38.38 5.41
CA PRO A 14 32.56 39.04 6.67
C PRO A 14 31.17 39.70 6.66
N GLU A 15 30.83 40.44 5.59
CA GLU A 15 29.53 41.09 5.48
C GLU A 15 28.40 40.10 5.15
N LEU A 16 28.68 39.14 4.27
CA LEU A 16 27.74 38.13 3.78
C LEU A 16 27.24 37.23 4.92
N ILE A 17 28.16 36.69 5.72
CA ILE A 17 27.81 35.80 6.83
C ILE A 17 27.17 36.58 7.98
N THR A 18 27.63 37.82 8.24
CA THR A 18 26.92 38.70 9.18
C THR A 18 25.47 38.94 8.73
N ALA A 19 25.23 39.19 7.44
CA ALA A 19 23.89 39.36 6.89
C ALA A 19 23.02 38.09 7.00
N GLN A 20 23.64 36.91 6.83
CA GLN A 20 22.98 35.62 7.02
C GLN A 20 22.52 35.49 8.47
N TRP A 21 23.43 35.62 9.44
CA TRP A 21 23.14 35.53 10.86
C TRP A 21 22.04 36.52 11.29
N GLU A 22 22.15 37.78 10.90
CA GLU A 22 21.11 38.80 11.15
C GLU A 22 19.72 38.41 10.62
N THR A 23 19.67 37.64 9.52
CA THR A 23 18.40 37.22 8.91
C THR A 23 17.79 36.01 9.62
N PHE A 24 18.62 35.04 10.03
CA PHE A 24 18.16 33.82 10.69
C PHE A 24 17.97 33.97 12.21
N ASP A 25 18.46 35.05 12.80
CA ASP A 25 18.29 35.36 14.23
C ASP A 25 17.03 36.15 14.54
N ASN A 26 16.27 36.59 13.53
CA ASN A 26 15.08 37.42 13.73
C ASN A 26 13.95 37.11 12.73
N PRO A 27 13.01 36.21 13.09
CA PRO A 27 12.97 35.43 14.34
C PRO A 27 14.02 34.29 14.34
N PRO A 28 14.50 33.85 15.51
CA PRO A 28 15.45 32.73 15.61
C PRO A 28 14.93 31.48 14.91
N GLN A 29 15.78 30.85 14.11
CA GLN A 29 15.46 29.63 13.37
C GLN A 29 16.25 28.44 13.95
N GLY A 30 15.55 27.45 14.52
CA GLY A 30 16.18 26.25 15.09
C GLY A 30 17.07 25.50 14.09
N ILE A 31 16.62 25.38 12.84
CA ILE A 31 17.41 24.77 11.74
C ILE A 31 18.75 25.49 11.51
N PHE A 32 18.79 26.82 11.64
CA PHE A 32 20.03 27.57 11.48
C PHE A 32 20.99 27.27 12.62
N ARG A 33 20.49 27.15 13.85
CA ARG A 33 21.32 26.87 15.02
C ARG A 33 21.90 25.46 15.04
N LEU A 34 21.27 24.47 14.41
CA LEU A 34 21.87 23.14 14.23
C LEU A 34 23.24 23.18 13.50
N PHE A 35 23.45 24.13 12.58
CA PHE A 35 24.69 24.26 11.80
C PHE A 35 25.59 25.40 12.28
N PHE A 36 25.02 26.39 12.95
CA PHE A 36 25.72 27.60 13.39
C PHE A 36 25.54 27.78 14.92
N PRO A 37 26.26 27.00 15.74
CA PRO A 37 26.15 27.04 17.19
C PRO A 37 26.55 28.41 17.75
N ILE A 38 25.99 28.74 18.91
CA ILE A 38 26.53 29.80 19.77
C ILE A 38 27.42 29.14 20.83
N GLU A 39 28.73 29.26 20.65
CA GLU A 39 29.72 28.77 21.61
C GLU A 39 29.71 29.60 22.88
N ASP A 40 29.52 28.96 24.04
CA ASP A 40 29.65 29.58 25.38
C ASP A 40 28.81 30.86 25.58
N GLY A 41 27.75 31.04 24.79
CA GLY A 41 26.94 32.27 24.79
C GLY A 41 27.58 33.47 24.08
N ASP A 42 28.74 33.29 23.42
CA ASP A 42 29.48 34.35 22.72
C ASP A 42 29.11 34.37 21.23
N TRP A 43 28.16 35.24 20.90
CA TRP A 43 27.67 35.45 19.55
C TRP A 43 28.76 35.98 18.61
N GLU A 44 29.61 36.90 19.07
CA GLU A 44 30.62 37.54 18.22
C GLU A 44 31.73 36.56 17.87
N LYS A 45 32.22 35.78 18.85
CA LYS A 45 33.19 34.70 18.62
C LYS A 45 32.65 33.66 17.63
N SER A 46 31.39 33.26 17.79
CA SER A 46 30.77 32.24 16.94
C SER A 46 30.52 32.75 15.52
N LEU A 47 30.18 34.04 15.36
CA LEU A 47 30.11 34.68 14.05
C LEU A 47 31.47 34.70 13.36
N GLN A 48 32.55 35.09 14.06
CA GLN A 48 33.90 35.12 13.47
C GLN A 48 34.36 33.74 13.02
N ARG A 49 34.10 32.69 13.82
CA ARG A 49 34.35 31.30 13.42
C ARG A 49 33.54 30.93 12.18
N SER A 50 32.25 31.24 12.16
CA SER A 50 31.37 30.97 11.01
C SER A 50 31.82 31.69 9.74
N ILE A 51 32.38 32.90 9.83
CA ILE A 51 32.95 33.63 8.69
C ILE A 51 34.13 32.85 8.12
N GLU A 52 35.07 32.41 8.97
CA GLU A 52 36.25 31.67 8.52
C GLU A 52 35.89 30.28 7.94
N ASP A 53 34.97 29.55 8.58
CA ASP A 53 34.54 28.22 8.13
C ASP A 53 33.85 28.29 6.77
N GLN A 54 32.95 29.27 6.57
CA GLN A 54 32.28 29.47 5.28
C GLN A 54 33.24 29.97 4.20
N ARG A 55 34.21 30.84 4.55
CA ARG A 55 35.25 31.30 3.61
C ARG A 55 36.14 30.14 3.16
N THR A 56 36.56 29.30 4.09
CA THR A 56 37.38 28.11 3.82
C THR A 56 36.63 27.10 2.95
N SER A 57 35.37 26.79 3.28
CA SER A 57 34.50 25.92 2.47
C SER A 57 34.34 26.48 1.05
N PHE A 58 34.08 27.79 0.90
CA PHE A 58 33.93 28.43 -0.40
C PHE A 58 35.17 28.31 -1.29
N ILE A 59 36.37 28.42 -0.73
CA ILE A 59 37.63 28.27 -1.46
C ILE A 59 37.84 26.80 -1.85
N LYS A 60 37.65 25.87 -0.90
CA LYS A 60 37.90 24.44 -1.08
C LYS A 60 36.97 23.78 -2.10
N GLU A 61 35.72 24.24 -2.13
CA GLU A 61 34.65 23.64 -2.96
C GLU A 61 34.51 24.33 -4.33
N GLN A 62 35.43 25.21 -4.73
CA GLN A 62 35.45 25.68 -6.12
C GLN A 62 35.83 24.53 -7.07
N PRO A 63 35.21 24.44 -8.27
CA PRO A 63 34.26 25.39 -8.84
C PRO A 63 32.77 25.08 -8.57
N THR A 64 32.44 24.04 -7.79
CA THR A 64 31.07 23.51 -7.65
C THR A 64 30.16 24.41 -6.83
N VAL A 65 30.71 25.19 -5.89
CA VAL A 65 29.95 26.15 -5.07
C VAL A 65 29.97 27.57 -5.67
N LYS A 66 28.80 28.21 -5.72
CA LYS A 66 28.64 29.62 -6.11
C LYS A 66 27.82 30.37 -5.08
N TRP A 67 28.31 31.54 -4.67
CA TRP A 67 27.56 32.49 -3.87
C TRP A 67 27.14 33.67 -4.74
N ILE A 68 25.86 34.01 -4.71
CA ILE A 68 25.30 35.18 -5.39
C ILE A 68 24.79 36.14 -4.34
N LYS A 69 25.19 37.40 -4.45
CA LYS A 69 24.77 38.48 -3.56
C LYS A 69 23.99 39.53 -4.35
N VAL A 70 23.03 40.16 -3.66
CA VAL A 70 22.28 41.31 -4.15
C VAL A 70 22.65 42.52 -3.30
N MET A 71 23.30 43.51 -3.89
CA MET A 71 23.74 44.73 -3.21
C MET A 71 22.65 45.80 -3.28
N ASP A 72 22.42 46.52 -2.18
CA ASP A 72 21.82 47.85 -2.21
C ASP A 72 22.93 48.84 -2.61
N VAL A 73 22.83 49.38 -3.83
CA VAL A 73 23.87 50.23 -4.43
C VAL A 73 24.02 51.55 -3.67
N GLU A 74 22.92 52.09 -3.15
CA GLU A 74 22.89 53.35 -2.42
C GLU A 74 23.49 53.18 -1.02
N LYS A 75 23.11 52.11 -0.33
CA LYS A 75 23.59 51.83 1.03
C LYS A 75 24.91 51.07 1.08
N LYS A 76 25.42 50.62 -0.08
CA LYS A 76 26.64 49.81 -0.22
C LYS A 76 26.64 48.62 0.73
N ARG A 77 25.54 47.86 0.74
CA ARG A 77 25.35 46.73 1.66
C ARG A 77 24.68 45.54 0.98
N ILE A 78 25.05 44.32 1.36
CA ILE A 78 24.39 43.09 0.94
C ILE A 78 22.97 43.05 1.50
N ALA A 79 21.98 43.06 0.62
CA ALA A 79 20.55 43.03 0.95
C ALA A 79 19.98 41.61 0.98
N ALA A 80 20.47 40.73 0.09
CA ALA A 80 20.09 39.33 -0.02
C ALA A 80 21.24 38.52 -0.60
N ALA A 81 21.27 37.21 -0.36
CA ALA A 81 22.23 36.32 -1.00
C ALA A 81 21.74 34.86 -1.03
N ALA A 82 22.39 34.05 -1.87
CA ALA A 82 22.16 32.62 -1.95
C ALA A 82 23.45 31.83 -2.26
N LYS A 83 23.55 30.64 -1.68
CA LYS A 83 24.60 29.63 -1.91
C LYS A 83 24.04 28.49 -2.74
N TRP A 84 24.64 28.25 -3.89
CA TRP A 84 24.28 27.21 -4.84
C TRP A 84 25.42 26.21 -5.01
N TYR A 85 25.07 24.95 -5.19
CA TYR A 85 25.95 23.90 -5.69
C TYR A 85 25.48 23.44 -7.06
N PHE A 86 26.43 23.13 -7.94
CA PHE A 86 26.16 22.54 -9.26
C PHE A 86 27.03 21.29 -9.42
N PHE A 87 26.39 20.12 -9.42
CA PHE A 87 27.03 18.82 -9.60
C PHE A 87 26.72 18.30 -11.00
N ASP A 88 27.68 18.45 -11.93
CA ASP A 88 27.50 18.16 -13.36
C ASP A 88 27.88 16.72 -13.78
N ASN A 89 28.39 15.89 -12.85
CA ASN A 89 28.78 14.51 -13.12
C ASN A 89 28.56 13.58 -11.91
N ALA A 90 28.24 12.31 -12.17
CA ALA A 90 27.99 11.29 -11.14
C ALA A 90 29.22 10.98 -10.26
N SER A 91 30.45 11.23 -10.74
CA SER A 91 31.68 10.96 -9.97
C SER A 91 31.84 11.89 -8.77
N SER A 92 31.28 13.10 -8.83
CA SER A 92 31.27 14.06 -7.72
C SER A 92 30.31 13.68 -6.57
N LEU A 93 29.55 12.58 -6.73
CA LEU A 93 28.51 12.11 -5.82
C LEU A 93 28.84 10.76 -5.14
N ALA A 94 30.08 10.27 -5.25
CA ALA A 94 30.51 9.06 -4.56
C ALA A 94 30.20 9.17 -3.05
N LYS A 95 29.29 8.30 -2.57
CA LYS A 95 28.83 8.09 -1.18
C LYS A 95 29.44 9.08 -0.18
N ARG A 96 28.82 10.26 -0.03
CA ARG A 96 29.19 11.15 1.08
C ARG A 96 28.98 10.40 2.38
N PRO A 97 30.01 10.27 3.24
CA PRO A 97 29.84 9.63 4.53
C PRO A 97 28.76 10.39 5.32
N PRO A 98 28.03 9.71 6.23
CA PRO A 98 27.12 10.38 7.15
C PRO A 98 27.84 11.56 7.82
N VAL A 99 27.15 12.71 7.89
CA VAL A 99 27.72 13.93 8.48
C VAL A 99 28.09 13.64 9.94
N GLU A 100 29.38 13.70 10.25
CA GLU A 100 29.87 13.67 11.62
C GLU A 100 29.78 15.09 12.18
N VAL A 101 28.89 15.31 13.15
CA VAL A 101 28.75 16.61 13.82
C VAL A 101 29.93 16.80 14.75
N ASP A 102 30.95 17.56 14.36
CA ASP A 102 32.15 17.86 15.16
C ASP A 102 32.18 19.30 15.71
N TRP A 103 31.29 20.17 15.24
CA TRP A 103 31.17 21.56 15.67
C TRP A 103 30.42 21.76 17.00
N TYR A 104 29.79 20.71 17.53
CA TYR A 104 29.24 20.69 18.90
C TYR A 104 30.15 19.90 19.86
N PRO A 105 30.26 20.33 21.14
CA PRO A 105 31.04 19.61 22.15
C PRO A 105 30.43 18.23 22.42
N LYS A 106 31.28 17.23 22.70
CA LYS A 106 30.83 15.89 23.06
C LYS A 106 29.88 15.96 24.27
N GLY A 107 28.73 15.31 24.18
CA GLY A 107 27.70 15.34 25.20
C GLY A 107 26.30 15.15 24.61
N VAL A 108 25.29 15.47 25.40
CA VAL A 108 23.87 15.31 25.04
C VAL A 108 23.53 16.17 23.83
N ILE A 109 23.96 17.44 23.82
CA ILE A 109 23.71 18.36 22.71
C ILE A 109 24.27 17.85 21.37
N ARG A 110 25.49 17.28 21.34
CA ARG A 110 26.06 16.72 20.11
C ARG A 110 25.28 15.50 19.64
N ASN A 111 24.82 14.64 20.55
CA ASN A 111 23.97 13.50 20.17
C ASN A 111 22.64 13.97 19.56
N PHE A 112 21.96 14.92 20.23
CA PHE A 112 20.73 15.53 19.74
C PHE A 112 20.91 16.12 18.34
N VAL A 113 21.92 16.99 18.16
CA VAL A 113 22.21 17.64 16.88
C VAL A 113 22.63 16.62 15.83
N THR A 114 23.37 15.56 16.18
CA THR A 114 23.73 14.49 15.24
C THR A 114 22.48 13.80 14.70
N GLN A 115 21.53 13.43 15.57
CA GLN A 115 20.26 12.83 15.12
C GLN A 115 19.47 13.80 14.24
N ALA A 116 19.37 15.07 14.64
CA ALA A 116 18.66 16.11 13.90
C ALA A 116 19.26 16.34 12.49
N VAL A 117 20.58 16.45 12.40
CA VAL A 117 21.31 16.64 11.13
C VAL A 117 21.18 15.40 10.25
N GLN A 118 21.30 14.20 10.80
CA GLN A 118 21.12 12.96 10.02
C GLN A 118 19.72 12.87 9.41
N GLN A 119 18.68 13.19 10.18
CA GLN A 119 17.30 13.23 9.68
C GLN A 119 17.11 14.31 8.59
N TYR A 120 17.76 15.46 8.72
CA TYR A 120 17.72 16.54 7.73
C TYR A 120 18.52 16.24 6.44
N GLU A 121 19.61 15.47 6.53
CA GLU A 121 20.41 15.05 5.36
C GLU A 121 19.83 13.80 4.68
N GLN A 122 19.06 12.98 5.39
CA GLN A 122 18.54 11.71 4.88
C GLN A 122 17.81 11.83 3.53
N PRO A 123 16.86 12.77 3.32
CA PRO A 123 16.22 12.94 2.02
C PRO A 123 17.23 13.25 0.90
N ARG A 124 18.28 14.02 1.21
CA ARG A 124 19.34 14.35 0.24
C ARG A 124 20.18 13.15 -0.13
N HIS A 125 20.45 12.24 0.81
CA HIS A 125 21.12 10.97 0.51
C HIS A 125 20.26 10.02 -0.34
N GLU A 126 18.96 9.94 -0.04
CA GLU A 126 17.99 9.10 -0.77
C GLU A 126 17.83 9.57 -2.22
N MET A 127 17.75 10.88 -2.46
CA MET A 127 17.50 11.44 -3.79
C MET A 127 18.79 11.71 -4.59
N GLY A 128 19.94 11.85 -3.94
CA GLY A 128 21.20 12.41 -4.45
C GLY A 128 22.08 11.56 -5.37
N GLN A 129 21.53 10.63 -6.15
CA GLN A 129 22.33 9.64 -6.92
C GLN A 129 22.72 10.09 -8.35
N GLY A 130 22.32 11.28 -8.80
CA GLY A 130 22.61 11.79 -10.16
C GLY A 130 22.92 13.29 -10.24
N PRO A 131 23.36 13.82 -11.41
CA PRO A 131 23.70 15.24 -11.59
C PRO A 131 22.54 16.17 -11.19
N HIS A 132 22.82 17.18 -10.36
CA HIS A 132 21.81 18.12 -9.88
C HIS A 132 22.41 19.45 -9.44
N ALA A 133 21.59 20.49 -9.44
CA ALA A 133 21.85 21.76 -8.76
C ALA A 133 21.17 21.75 -7.39
N TYR A 134 21.80 22.36 -6.39
CA TYR A 134 21.26 22.42 -5.04
C TYR A 134 21.36 23.83 -4.45
N LEU A 135 20.22 24.42 -4.09
CA LEU A 135 20.19 25.66 -3.31
C LEU A 135 20.36 25.32 -1.83
N HIS A 136 21.55 25.62 -1.30
CA HIS A 136 21.91 25.27 0.07
C HIS A 136 21.50 26.33 1.09
N ILE A 137 21.69 27.61 0.77
CA ILE A 137 21.31 28.74 1.64
C ILE A 137 20.67 29.81 0.77
N GLY A 138 19.56 30.40 1.22
CA GLY A 138 18.96 31.58 0.60
C GLY A 138 18.40 32.49 1.68
N PHE A 139 18.73 33.79 1.63
CA PHE A 139 18.24 34.75 2.61
C PHE A 139 18.04 36.15 2.03
N THR A 140 17.12 36.90 2.63
CA THR A 140 16.91 38.33 2.37
C THR A 140 16.73 39.03 3.71
N ARG A 141 17.58 40.04 3.98
CA ARG A 141 17.53 40.81 5.22
C ARG A 141 16.11 41.34 5.46
N PRO A 142 15.59 41.35 6.71
CA PRO A 142 14.19 41.69 7.00
C PRO A 142 13.69 43.00 6.36
N LYS A 143 14.51 44.07 6.37
CA LYS A 143 14.18 45.39 5.78
C LYS A 143 14.07 45.38 4.25
N TYR A 144 14.53 44.33 3.59
CA TYR A 144 14.57 44.18 2.14
C TYR A 144 13.63 43.09 1.61
N GLN A 145 12.91 42.41 2.51
CA GLN A 145 11.90 41.41 2.13
C GLN A 145 10.74 42.06 1.36
N LYS A 146 9.98 41.24 0.63
CA LYS A 146 8.84 41.65 -0.21
C LYS A 146 9.18 42.69 -1.30
N GLN A 147 10.45 42.88 -1.63
CA GLN A 147 10.93 43.73 -2.75
C GLN A 147 11.43 42.92 -3.96
N GLY A 148 11.15 41.60 -3.99
CA GLY A 148 11.56 40.72 -5.09
C GLY A 148 13.06 40.39 -5.14
N LEU A 149 13.82 40.61 -4.07
CA LEU A 149 15.26 40.29 -4.06
C LEU A 149 15.52 38.78 -4.06
N GLY A 150 14.64 38.00 -3.41
CA GLY A 150 14.62 36.53 -3.48
C GLY A 150 14.59 36.02 -4.91
N SER A 151 13.67 36.57 -5.71
CA SER A 151 13.53 36.26 -7.13
C SER A 151 14.80 36.49 -7.94
N LYS A 152 15.62 37.51 -7.61
CA LYS A 152 16.82 37.84 -8.39
C LYS A 152 17.89 36.76 -8.33
N TRP A 153 18.24 36.30 -7.13
CA TRP A 153 19.25 35.23 -6.99
C TRP A 153 18.71 33.86 -7.34
N MET A 154 17.38 33.66 -7.28
CA MET A 154 16.71 32.47 -7.80
C MET A 154 16.79 32.38 -9.32
N GLU A 155 16.41 33.44 -10.03
CA GLU A 155 16.46 33.52 -11.49
C GLU A 155 17.87 33.26 -12.02
N TRP A 156 18.90 33.79 -11.35
CA TRP A 156 20.29 33.51 -11.70
C TRP A 156 20.64 32.03 -11.54
N GLY A 157 20.31 31.44 -10.38
CA GLY A 157 20.67 30.05 -10.08
C GLY A 157 19.97 29.05 -11.00
N LEU A 158 18.70 29.30 -11.29
CA LEU A 158 17.92 28.49 -12.24
C LEU A 158 18.40 28.64 -13.67
N ALA A 159 18.77 29.85 -14.10
CA ALA A 159 19.35 30.04 -15.42
C ALA A 159 20.66 29.22 -15.59
N GLU A 160 21.49 29.15 -14.55
CA GLU A 160 22.70 28.33 -14.57
C GLU A 160 22.41 26.83 -14.51
N ALA A 161 21.44 26.40 -13.70
CA ALA A 161 20.99 25.00 -13.65
C ALA A 161 20.40 24.55 -14.99
N ASP A 162 19.54 25.37 -15.61
CA ASP A 162 18.92 25.10 -16.91
C ASP A 162 19.98 25.07 -18.03
N ARG A 163 20.97 25.97 -17.99
CA ARG A 163 22.12 25.94 -18.92
C ARG A 163 22.90 24.63 -18.84
N LEU A 164 22.98 24.03 -17.65
CA LEU A 164 23.66 22.76 -17.38
C LEU A 164 22.75 21.53 -17.54
N GLY A 165 21.46 21.71 -17.79
CA GLY A 165 20.48 20.61 -17.87
C GLY A 165 20.27 19.90 -16.53
N LEU A 166 20.48 20.58 -15.40
CA LEU A 166 20.44 19.97 -14.07
C LEU A 166 19.06 20.07 -13.43
N GLU A 167 18.59 18.96 -12.87
CA GLU A 167 17.50 18.99 -11.91
C GLU A 167 17.92 19.84 -10.70
N THR A 168 17.03 20.71 -10.24
CA THR A 168 17.32 21.61 -9.13
C THR A 168 16.58 21.19 -7.88
N ARG A 169 17.28 21.16 -6.75
CA ARG A 169 16.74 20.74 -5.45
C ARG A 169 17.00 21.77 -4.37
N LEU A 170 16.15 21.80 -3.36
CA LEU A 170 16.32 22.65 -2.18
C LEU A 170 15.55 22.10 -0.99
N ASP A 171 15.99 22.50 0.20
CA ASP A 171 15.26 22.33 1.46
C ASP A 171 14.68 23.69 1.89
N SER A 172 13.36 23.81 1.89
CA SER A 172 12.65 25.03 2.22
C SER A 172 12.15 25.05 3.66
N THR A 173 12.24 26.21 4.29
CA THR A 173 11.37 26.53 5.44
C THR A 173 9.94 26.79 4.96
N ASP A 174 8.95 26.69 5.85
CA ASP A 174 7.55 26.98 5.52
C ASP A 174 7.37 28.38 4.90
N SER A 175 8.17 29.37 5.33
CA SER A 175 8.14 30.73 4.78
C SER A 175 8.72 30.86 3.37
N GLY A 176 9.59 29.92 2.96
CA GLY A 176 10.25 29.90 1.66
C GLY A 176 9.42 29.26 0.55
N VAL A 177 8.54 28.31 0.90
CA VAL A 177 7.78 27.48 -0.07
C VAL A 177 7.07 28.32 -1.15
N PRO A 178 6.33 29.40 -0.81
CA PRO A 178 5.62 30.20 -1.82
C PRO A 178 6.53 30.88 -2.85
N LEU A 179 7.79 31.18 -2.48
CA LEU A 179 8.76 31.72 -3.43
C LEU A 179 9.18 30.66 -4.45
N TYR A 180 9.41 29.43 -3.99
CA TYR A 180 9.92 28.35 -4.83
C TYR A 180 8.83 27.79 -5.76
N GLU A 181 7.58 27.68 -5.31
CA GLU A 181 6.44 27.29 -6.15
C GLU A 181 6.28 28.19 -7.39
N LYS A 182 6.55 29.49 -7.26
CA LYS A 182 6.52 30.45 -8.39
C LYS A 182 7.50 30.08 -9.52
N TYR A 183 8.54 29.32 -9.21
CA TYR A 183 9.54 28.86 -10.17
C TYR A 183 9.36 27.39 -10.56
N ASN A 184 8.16 26.82 -10.37
CA ASN A 184 7.80 25.44 -10.70
C ASN A 184 8.55 24.38 -9.88
N PHE A 185 9.01 24.73 -8.68
CA PHE A 185 9.42 23.71 -7.71
C PHE A 185 8.18 22.98 -7.19
N GLN A 186 8.26 21.66 -7.16
CA GLN A 186 7.23 20.78 -6.61
C GLN A 186 7.69 20.26 -5.25
N VAL A 187 6.76 20.14 -4.31
CA VAL A 187 7.04 19.52 -3.01
C VAL A 187 7.29 18.03 -3.23
N ALA A 188 8.49 17.57 -2.87
CA ALA A 188 8.87 16.17 -2.94
C ALA A 188 8.64 15.47 -1.59
N LYS A 189 9.01 16.11 -0.48
CA LYS A 189 8.87 15.54 0.87
C LYS A 189 8.77 16.65 1.90
N VAL A 190 7.84 16.55 2.84
CA VAL A 190 7.82 17.38 4.06
C VAL A 190 8.31 16.50 5.20
N HIS A 191 9.31 16.94 5.94
CA HIS A 191 9.89 16.19 7.05
C HIS A 191 10.06 17.08 8.28
N GLU A 192 9.59 16.59 9.42
CA GLU A 192 9.79 17.18 10.74
C GLU A 192 10.88 16.42 11.49
N LEU A 193 11.88 17.15 12.00
CA LEU A 193 12.98 16.54 12.74
C LEU A 193 12.48 16.16 14.13
N SER A 194 12.68 14.89 14.49
CA SER A 194 12.33 14.31 15.80
C SER A 194 13.51 13.48 16.34
N PRO A 195 14.56 14.12 16.88
CA PRO A 195 15.59 13.41 17.65
C PRO A 195 14.95 12.64 18.82
N VAL A 196 15.43 11.42 19.09
CA VAL A 196 14.89 10.55 20.14
C VAL A 196 15.84 10.46 21.33
N MET A 197 15.29 10.73 22.51
CA MET A 197 16.03 10.69 23.77
C MET A 197 16.50 9.26 24.09
N PRO A 198 17.80 9.02 24.26
CA PRO A 198 18.31 7.70 24.62
C PRO A 198 17.84 7.25 26.01
N ALA A 199 17.45 5.98 26.15
CA ALA A 199 16.97 5.41 27.40
C ALA A 199 18.02 5.34 28.53
N SER A 200 19.31 5.43 28.18
CA SER A 200 20.44 5.29 29.10
C SER A 200 20.93 6.59 29.75
N LEU A 201 20.27 7.73 29.49
CA LEU A 201 20.69 9.03 30.04
C LEU A 201 20.43 9.14 31.56
N THR A 202 21.31 9.84 32.27
CA THR A 202 21.09 10.25 33.67
C THR A 202 20.04 11.35 33.77
N SER A 203 19.47 11.59 34.96
CA SER A 203 18.48 12.67 35.15
C SER A 203 19.00 14.08 34.80
N ASN A 204 20.31 14.32 34.90
CA ASN A 204 20.92 15.60 34.47
C ASN A 204 20.94 15.70 32.95
N GLU A 205 21.36 14.63 32.27
CA GLU A 205 21.42 14.57 30.81
C GLU A 205 20.03 14.62 30.17
N MET A 206 19.01 13.99 30.78
CA MET A 206 17.62 14.15 30.35
C MET A 206 17.13 15.60 30.40
N ARG A 207 17.57 16.38 31.41
CA ARG A 207 17.23 17.81 31.49
C ARG A 207 17.93 18.63 30.41
N GLU A 208 19.17 18.28 30.08
CA GLU A 208 19.90 18.90 28.96
C GLU A 208 19.23 18.58 27.62
N TRP A 209 18.77 17.33 27.43
CA TRP A 209 18.03 16.92 26.23
C TRP A 209 16.76 17.75 26.04
N LYS A 210 15.94 17.90 27.10
CA LYS A 210 14.72 18.72 27.04
C LYS A 210 14.99 20.19 26.71
N ARG A 211 16.11 20.75 27.19
CA ARG A 211 16.53 22.10 26.80
C ARG A 211 16.84 22.19 25.31
N CYS A 212 17.47 21.15 24.74
CA CYS A 212 17.70 21.09 23.29
C CYS A 212 16.38 21.03 22.53
N GLU A 213 15.40 20.24 23.00
CA GLU A 213 14.05 20.21 22.40
C GLU A 213 13.41 21.61 22.40
N GLU A 214 13.46 22.33 23.52
CA GLU A 214 12.93 23.70 23.64
C GLU A 214 13.69 24.73 22.78
N GLU A 215 14.99 24.56 22.60
CA GLU A 215 15.84 25.51 21.86
C GLU A 215 15.74 25.32 20.34
N PHE A 216 15.69 24.07 19.87
CA PHE A 216 15.76 23.77 18.44
C PHE A 216 14.41 23.45 17.81
N LEU A 217 13.51 22.74 18.49
CA LEU A 217 12.27 22.22 17.90
C LEU A 217 11.08 23.19 18.08
N PRO A 218 10.05 23.10 17.22
CA PRO A 218 9.91 22.22 16.05
C PRO A 218 10.73 22.69 14.86
N ILE A 219 11.34 21.74 14.13
CA ILE A 219 12.00 22.02 12.86
C ILE A 219 11.28 21.24 11.76
N ARG A 220 10.57 21.99 10.91
CA ARG A 220 9.90 21.47 9.72
C ARG A 220 10.64 21.94 8.48
N THR A 221 10.93 21.00 7.59
CA THR A 221 11.65 21.24 6.33
C THR A 221 10.88 20.62 5.18
N THR A 222 10.83 21.33 4.06
CA THR A 222 10.14 20.90 2.85
C THR A 222 11.15 20.74 1.72
N VAL A 223 11.44 19.51 1.34
CA VAL A 223 12.27 19.20 0.18
C VAL A 223 11.47 19.51 -1.08
N MET A 224 12.04 20.33 -1.97
CA MET A 224 11.40 20.69 -3.23
C MET A 224 12.33 20.45 -4.41
N VAL A 225 11.75 20.01 -5.53
CA VAL A 225 12.46 19.62 -6.75
C VAL A 225 11.89 20.36 -7.96
N ARG A 226 12.76 20.78 -8.88
CA ARG A 226 12.41 21.40 -10.15
C ARG A 226 13.19 20.71 -11.28
N PHE A 227 12.47 20.23 -12.28
CA PHE A 227 13.06 19.60 -13.46
C PHE A 227 13.72 20.63 -14.40
N PRO A 228 14.70 20.21 -15.22
CA PRO A 228 15.38 21.08 -16.17
C PRO A 228 14.40 21.84 -17.08
N GLY A 229 14.63 23.13 -17.31
CA GLY A 229 13.79 23.98 -18.15
C GLY A 229 12.46 24.41 -17.52
N GLY A 230 12.20 24.03 -16.27
CA GLY A 230 10.98 24.42 -15.55
C GLY A 230 9.70 23.74 -16.08
N VAL A 231 9.85 22.65 -16.83
CA VAL A 231 8.74 21.82 -17.31
C VAL A 231 8.21 21.00 -16.14
N PRO A 232 6.91 21.05 -15.81
CA PRO A 232 6.31 20.13 -14.85
C PRO A 232 6.57 18.68 -15.25
N ALA A 233 6.85 17.79 -14.29
CA ALA A 233 7.08 16.36 -14.53
C ALA A 233 6.08 15.71 -15.52
N ALA A 234 4.82 16.16 -15.48
CA ALA A 234 3.72 15.68 -16.32
C ALA A 234 3.79 16.10 -17.81
N SER A 235 4.76 16.94 -18.21
CA SER A 235 4.86 17.54 -19.55
C SER A 235 6.14 17.19 -20.32
N MET A 236 6.96 16.26 -19.81
CA MET A 236 8.11 15.74 -20.54
C MET A 236 7.69 14.57 -21.45
N GLU A 237 7.40 14.85 -22.72
CA GLU A 237 7.36 13.82 -23.77
C GLU A 237 8.76 13.28 -24.03
N VAL A 238 8.94 11.96 -23.93
CA VAL A 238 10.21 11.27 -24.20
C VAL A 238 10.46 11.26 -25.71
N GLN A 239 11.25 12.22 -26.21
CA GLN A 239 11.90 12.08 -27.51
C GLN A 239 13.21 11.29 -27.38
N GLY A 240 13.13 10.02 -27.79
CA GLY A 240 14.17 9.26 -28.49
C GLY A 240 15.62 9.30 -28.00
N ASN A 241 16.09 8.14 -27.54
CA ASN A 241 17.49 7.68 -27.49
C ASN A 241 18.43 8.38 -26.50
N GLN A 242 18.28 8.04 -25.21
CA GLN A 242 19.36 7.49 -24.37
C GLN A 242 18.75 7.13 -23.01
N SER A 243 18.87 5.86 -22.63
CA SER A 243 18.30 5.29 -21.40
C SER A 243 18.93 5.93 -20.16
N ILE A 244 18.19 6.83 -19.51
CA ILE A 244 18.40 7.20 -18.11
C ILE A 244 17.08 6.88 -17.40
N THR A 245 17.09 5.81 -16.63
CA THR A 245 15.99 5.37 -15.77
C THR A 245 15.81 6.36 -14.62
N TYR A 246 14.76 7.17 -14.70
CA TYR A 246 14.29 7.97 -13.56
C TYR A 246 13.07 7.28 -12.93
N SER A 247 13.29 6.56 -11.84
CA SER A 247 12.24 6.05 -10.96
C SER A 247 11.76 7.17 -10.03
N LEU A 248 10.70 7.88 -10.41
CA LEU A 248 10.00 8.83 -9.53
C LEU A 248 8.83 8.11 -8.85
N THR A 249 9.08 7.57 -7.66
CA THR A 249 8.07 7.11 -6.71
C THR A 249 7.34 8.33 -6.14
N THR A 250 6.16 8.66 -6.66
CA THR A 250 5.20 9.52 -5.95
C THR A 250 4.55 8.72 -4.82
N GLN A 251 5.21 8.66 -3.66
CA GLN A 251 4.61 8.21 -2.41
C GLN A 251 3.85 9.37 -1.76
N ASN A 252 2.53 9.28 -1.72
CA ASN A 252 1.70 10.06 -0.80
C ASN A 252 2.04 9.59 0.63
N PHE A 253 2.74 10.40 1.41
CA PHE A 253 2.94 10.13 2.84
C PHE A 253 1.99 10.95 3.70
N ASP A 254 1.20 10.20 4.44
CA ASP A 254 0.47 10.57 5.63
C ASP A 254 1.42 11.13 6.71
N VAL A 255 1.02 12.22 7.38
CA VAL A 255 1.82 12.94 8.38
C VAL A 255 1.65 12.23 9.73
N SER A 256 2.27 11.06 9.91
CA SER A 256 2.56 10.46 11.23
C SER A 256 3.37 9.16 11.09
N ALA A 257 4.69 9.24 10.96
CA ALA A 257 5.58 8.10 11.20
C ALA A 257 6.96 8.58 11.66
N SER A 258 7.37 8.12 12.84
CA SER A 258 8.69 8.34 13.46
C SER A 258 9.78 7.48 12.77
N PRO A 259 11.08 7.83 12.80
CA PRO A 259 12.12 7.19 11.97
C PRO A 259 12.70 5.87 12.51
N TYR A 260 12.12 5.27 13.55
CA TYR A 260 12.53 3.92 13.98
C TYR A 260 11.66 2.87 13.30
N GLU A 261 12.00 2.47 12.08
CA GLU A 261 11.60 1.15 11.56
C GLU A 261 12.36 0.89 10.25
N ARG A 262 13.47 0.15 10.36
CA ARG A 262 14.03 -0.59 9.23
C ARG A 262 12.93 -1.52 8.72
N PHE A 263 12.71 -1.55 7.40
CA PHE A 263 11.84 -2.55 6.80
C PHE A 263 12.36 -3.94 7.22
N CYS A 264 11.51 -4.77 7.83
CA CYS A 264 11.84 -6.17 8.06
C CYS A 264 12.18 -6.82 6.71
N ARG A 265 13.44 -7.21 6.52
CA ARG A 265 13.89 -7.91 5.31
C ARG A 265 13.49 -9.38 5.41
N TRP A 266 12.45 -9.74 4.68
CA TRP A 266 12.06 -11.13 4.50
C TRP A 266 12.76 -11.70 3.28
N PHE A 267 13.24 -12.93 3.39
CA PHE A 267 13.80 -13.69 2.27
C PHE A 267 13.08 -15.01 2.18
N ARG A 268 12.79 -15.45 0.96
CA ARG A 268 12.16 -16.74 0.70
C ARG A 268 12.95 -17.58 -0.29
N CYS A 269 12.89 -18.88 -0.11
CA CYS A 269 13.45 -19.88 -1.02
C CYS A 269 12.51 -21.08 -1.09
N TYR A 270 12.46 -21.72 -2.26
CA TYR A 270 11.53 -22.80 -2.57
C TYR A 270 12.27 -24.09 -2.88
N GLU A 271 11.73 -25.20 -2.40
CA GLU A 271 12.14 -26.53 -2.86
C GLU A 271 11.01 -27.16 -3.69
N ALA A 272 11.34 -27.48 -4.95
CA ALA A 272 10.42 -28.05 -5.92
C ALA A 272 9.92 -29.45 -5.49
N TYR A 273 8.83 -29.90 -6.11
CA TYR A 273 8.23 -31.21 -5.88
C TYR A 273 9.24 -32.35 -6.16
N GLY A 274 9.66 -33.08 -5.12
CA GLY A 274 10.35 -34.37 -5.23
C GLY A 274 9.39 -35.53 -4.97
N PRO A 275 9.73 -36.78 -5.35
CA PRO A 275 8.93 -37.95 -4.98
C PRO A 275 8.79 -37.99 -3.44
N VAL A 276 7.59 -38.29 -2.96
CA VAL A 276 7.12 -38.27 -1.55
C VAL A 276 7.88 -39.27 -0.63
N LEU A 277 9.03 -39.77 -1.07
CA LEU A 277 9.85 -40.71 -0.34
C LEU A 277 10.91 -39.97 0.48
N GLU A 278 10.72 -40.08 1.80
CA GLU A 278 11.58 -39.67 2.89
C GLU A 278 11.61 -38.16 3.21
N LEU A 279 10.70 -37.76 4.10
CA LEU A 279 10.82 -36.56 4.92
C LEU A 279 12.04 -36.71 5.86
N VAL A 280 13.26 -36.70 5.30
CA VAL A 280 14.49 -36.78 6.09
C VAL A 280 14.57 -35.52 6.95
N SER A 281 14.53 -35.73 8.27
CA SER A 281 14.44 -34.69 9.31
C SER A 281 15.62 -33.71 9.35
N ASP A 282 16.65 -33.92 8.55
CA ASP A 282 17.76 -32.98 8.43
C ASP A 282 18.11 -32.75 6.97
N ARG A 283 17.85 -31.52 6.51
CA ARG A 283 18.16 -31.02 5.18
C ARG A 283 19.44 -30.18 5.23
N PRO A 284 20.64 -30.79 5.13
CA PRO A 284 21.91 -30.09 5.31
C PRO A 284 22.18 -29.04 4.22
N GLU A 285 21.65 -29.25 3.01
CA GLU A 285 21.78 -28.28 1.91
C GLU A 285 20.96 -27.01 2.18
N ALA A 286 19.70 -27.15 2.60
CA ALA A 286 18.86 -26.01 3.02
C ALA A 286 19.50 -25.24 4.18
N LEU A 287 20.02 -25.96 5.19
CA LEU A 287 20.73 -25.34 6.32
C LEU A 287 21.98 -24.56 5.86
N LYS A 288 22.76 -25.12 4.94
CA LYS A 288 23.92 -24.43 4.36
C LYS A 288 23.51 -23.14 3.64
N LYS A 289 22.43 -23.17 2.87
CA LYS A 289 21.87 -21.99 2.17
C LYS A 289 21.38 -20.92 3.14
N ILE A 290 20.69 -21.31 4.22
CA ILE A 290 20.23 -20.40 5.28
C ILE A 290 21.42 -19.73 5.99
N LYS A 291 22.47 -20.51 6.30
CA LYS A 291 23.70 -19.96 6.90
C LYS A 291 24.42 -18.99 5.95
N GLN A 292 24.49 -19.31 4.65
CA GLN A 292 25.06 -18.43 3.64
C GLN A 292 24.31 -17.10 3.55
N LEU A 293 22.97 -17.11 3.57
CA LEU A 293 22.16 -15.88 3.61
C LEU A 293 22.46 -15.02 4.85
N CYS A 294 22.67 -15.66 6.01
CA CYS A 294 23.01 -14.95 7.25
C CYS A 294 24.40 -14.29 7.22
N GLU A 295 25.34 -14.85 6.44
CA GLU A 295 26.71 -14.35 6.32
C GLU A 295 26.86 -13.31 5.20
N GLU A 296 26.18 -13.53 4.08
CA GLU A 296 26.26 -12.71 2.87
C GLU A 296 24.86 -12.33 2.35
N PRO A 297 24.09 -11.50 3.07
CA PRO A 297 22.70 -11.15 2.71
C PRO A 297 22.54 -10.36 1.40
N ASP A 298 23.65 -9.92 0.80
CA ASP A 298 23.68 -9.19 -0.48
C ASP A 298 23.92 -10.12 -1.70
N LYS A 299 24.14 -11.43 -1.48
CA LYS A 299 24.28 -12.43 -2.57
C LYS A 299 23.05 -13.32 -2.62
N LEU A 300 22.10 -12.93 -3.47
CA LEU A 300 20.77 -13.53 -3.59
C LEU A 300 20.68 -14.47 -4.81
N ASP A 301 21.59 -15.44 -4.92
CA ASP A 301 21.61 -16.33 -6.11
C ASP A 301 20.33 -17.19 -6.22
N GLU A 302 19.77 -17.65 -5.09
CA GLU A 302 18.56 -18.50 -5.03
C GLU A 302 17.50 -17.99 -4.02
N TRP A 303 17.77 -16.86 -3.36
CA TRP A 303 16.86 -16.25 -2.38
C TRP A 303 16.15 -15.06 -3.02
N GLU A 304 14.86 -14.96 -2.79
CA GLU A 304 14.05 -13.83 -3.22
C GLU A 304 13.74 -12.94 -2.02
N GLU A 305 13.98 -11.63 -2.15
CA GLU A 305 13.56 -10.66 -1.13
C GLU A 305 12.05 -10.47 -1.24
N ALA A 306 11.34 -10.62 -0.12
CA ALA A 306 9.89 -10.57 -0.05
C ALA A 306 9.43 -9.51 0.97
N GLN A 307 8.17 -9.09 0.86
CA GLN A 307 7.59 -8.10 1.78
C GLN A 307 6.96 -8.74 3.02
N PHE A 308 6.60 -10.02 2.94
CA PHE A 308 5.98 -10.80 4.01
C PHE A 308 6.16 -12.31 3.73
N PRO A 309 5.88 -13.19 4.71
CA PRO A 309 6.02 -14.64 4.52
C PRO A 309 5.27 -15.18 3.31
N ALA A 310 5.89 -16.12 2.59
CA ALA A 310 5.24 -16.81 1.49
C ALA A 310 4.54 -18.10 1.97
N PRO A 311 3.29 -18.35 1.54
CA PRO A 311 2.58 -19.58 1.84
C PRO A 311 3.13 -20.74 1.02
N VAL A 312 2.70 -21.97 1.31
CA VAL A 312 3.01 -23.13 0.44
C VAL A 312 2.04 -23.16 -0.73
N GLY A 313 2.57 -23.09 -1.95
CA GLY A 313 1.85 -23.00 -3.23
C GLY A 313 1.77 -24.32 -4.00
N ALA A 314 1.29 -24.28 -5.24
CA ALA A 314 1.09 -25.49 -6.07
C ALA A 314 2.39 -26.16 -6.50
N LEU A 315 3.46 -25.37 -6.69
CA LEU A 315 4.72 -25.84 -7.28
C LEU A 315 5.84 -26.10 -6.25
N ALA A 316 5.61 -25.78 -4.97
CA ALA A 316 6.61 -25.89 -3.91
C ALA A 316 6.17 -26.91 -2.86
N SER A 317 7.06 -27.84 -2.50
CA SER A 317 6.81 -28.81 -1.44
C SER A 317 7.18 -28.24 -0.07
N ILE A 318 8.25 -27.44 -0.01
CA ILE A 318 8.72 -26.71 1.17
C ILE A 318 9.07 -25.26 0.79
N VAL A 319 8.72 -24.34 1.69
CA VAL A 319 9.04 -22.92 1.63
C VAL A 319 9.84 -22.54 2.87
N TYR A 320 11.03 -21.98 2.65
CA TYR A 320 11.86 -21.39 3.69
C TYR A 320 11.65 -19.89 3.68
N THR A 321 11.25 -19.32 4.81
CA THR A 321 11.10 -17.87 4.99
C THR A 321 12.00 -17.41 6.13
N VAL A 322 12.93 -16.51 5.86
CA VAL A 322 13.87 -15.94 6.83
C VAL A 322 13.55 -14.47 7.06
N ASN A 323 13.36 -14.07 8.32
CA ASN A 323 13.33 -12.67 8.72
C ASN A 323 14.66 -12.34 9.40
N LEU A 324 15.55 -11.63 8.70
CA LEU A 324 16.87 -11.29 9.24
C LEU A 324 16.79 -10.31 10.41
N ASP A 325 15.83 -9.38 10.40
CA ASP A 325 15.70 -8.36 11.44
C ASP A 325 15.07 -8.91 12.73
N ALA A 326 14.09 -9.80 12.61
CA ALA A 326 13.48 -10.49 13.75
C ALA A 326 14.30 -11.70 14.23
N GLY A 327 15.28 -12.15 13.45
CA GLY A 327 16.08 -13.33 13.75
C GLY A 327 15.28 -14.62 13.73
N THR A 328 14.30 -14.75 12.84
CA THR A 328 13.43 -15.93 12.75
C THR A 328 13.55 -16.66 11.42
N LEU A 329 13.49 -17.98 11.48
CA LEU A 329 13.32 -18.86 10.32
C LEU A 329 11.97 -19.57 10.45
N VAL A 330 11.22 -19.59 9.35
CA VAL A 330 9.95 -20.29 9.21
C VAL A 330 10.11 -21.30 8.09
N VAL A 331 9.78 -22.57 8.35
CA VAL A 331 9.80 -23.64 7.37
C VAL A 331 8.37 -24.15 7.23
N SER A 332 7.78 -23.94 6.06
CA SER A 332 6.40 -24.34 5.77
C SER A 332 6.40 -25.45 4.72
N TYR A 333 5.67 -26.54 4.97
CA TYR A 333 5.62 -27.68 4.06
C TYR A 333 4.29 -28.42 4.12
N ILE A 334 4.00 -29.19 3.08
CA ILE A 334 2.82 -30.06 3.06
C ILE A 334 3.20 -31.40 3.70
N ASP A 335 2.60 -31.70 4.83
CA ASP A 335 2.54 -33.05 5.40
C ASP A 335 1.31 -33.77 4.85
N VAL A 336 1.47 -35.02 4.43
CA VAL A 336 0.38 -35.83 3.86
C VAL A 336 0.14 -37.03 4.77
N PRO A 337 -0.54 -36.86 5.91
CA PRO A 337 -1.07 -38.00 6.65
C PRO A 337 -2.15 -38.69 5.80
N GLU A 338 -2.34 -40.00 6.01
CA GLU A 338 -3.10 -40.99 5.20
C GLU A 338 -4.47 -40.58 4.61
N TYR A 339 -5.05 -39.43 4.95
CA TYR A 339 -6.38 -39.00 4.49
C TYR A 339 -6.49 -37.51 4.05
N GLU A 340 -5.65 -36.58 4.49
CA GLU A 340 -5.74 -35.15 4.10
C GLU A 340 -4.38 -34.40 4.16
N PRO A 341 -3.96 -33.67 3.10
CA PRO A 341 -2.75 -32.87 3.13
C PRO A 341 -2.89 -31.64 4.07
N GLN A 342 -1.94 -31.47 4.99
CA GLN A 342 -1.88 -30.34 5.92
C GLN A 342 -0.61 -29.52 5.71
N ILE A 343 -0.73 -28.20 5.74
CA ILE A 343 0.46 -27.32 5.82
C ILE A 343 0.94 -27.33 7.27
N VAL A 344 2.15 -27.85 7.48
CA VAL A 344 2.90 -27.77 8.74
C VAL A 344 3.85 -26.60 8.66
N THR A 345 4.00 -25.89 9.77
CA THR A 345 4.92 -24.75 9.87
C THR A 345 5.75 -24.86 11.12
N ASP A 346 7.05 -24.94 10.90
CA ASP A 346 8.05 -25.05 11.93
C ASP A 346 8.80 -23.73 12.10
N TRP A 347 8.85 -23.24 13.34
CA TRP A 347 9.49 -21.97 13.70
C TRP A 347 10.82 -22.25 14.39
N TYR A 348 11.84 -21.51 13.98
CA TYR A 348 13.17 -21.62 14.52
C TYR A 348 13.75 -20.25 14.86
N ASP A 349 14.54 -20.20 15.93
CA ASP A 349 15.41 -19.07 16.21
C ASP A 349 16.64 -19.11 15.30
N LEU A 350 16.85 -18.05 14.51
CA LEU A 350 17.88 -18.04 13.48
C LEU A 350 19.29 -18.10 14.09
N HIS A 351 19.50 -17.56 15.30
CA HIS A 351 20.79 -17.66 15.97
C HIS A 351 21.11 -19.10 16.34
N THR A 352 20.11 -19.84 16.84
CA THR A 352 20.25 -21.26 17.19
C THR A 352 20.48 -22.12 15.94
N VAL A 353 19.80 -21.82 14.83
CA VAL A 353 20.00 -22.49 13.53
C VAL A 353 21.42 -22.29 12.99
N ARG A 354 22.02 -21.11 13.19
CA ARG A 354 23.40 -20.83 12.74
C ARG A 354 24.43 -21.71 13.44
N GLU A 355 24.26 -21.95 14.73
CA GLU A 355 25.18 -22.76 15.53
C GLU A 355 24.88 -24.27 15.45
N ALA A 356 23.66 -24.65 15.08
CA ALA A 356 23.26 -26.04 15.00
C ALA A 356 23.94 -26.80 13.85
N SER A 357 24.25 -28.08 14.07
CA SER A 357 24.72 -29.00 13.02
C SER A 357 23.61 -29.38 12.03
N SER A 358 22.36 -29.11 12.41
CA SER A 358 21.18 -29.71 11.79
C SER A 358 19.92 -28.92 12.22
N LEU A 359 18.85 -28.88 11.41
CA LEU A 359 17.60 -28.18 11.77
C LEU A 359 16.89 -28.90 12.92
N SER A 360 16.99 -30.24 12.97
CA SER A 360 16.46 -31.02 14.10
C SER A 360 17.17 -30.68 15.42
N ALA A 361 18.48 -30.42 15.36
CA ALA A 361 19.29 -30.03 16.52
C ALA A 361 19.09 -28.56 16.97
N ALA A 362 18.56 -27.70 16.09
CA ALA A 362 18.27 -26.31 16.44
C ALA A 362 17.08 -26.19 17.42
N GLY A 363 16.21 -27.20 17.48
CA GLY A 363 15.00 -27.20 18.31
C GLY A 363 13.93 -26.25 17.78
N LEU A 364 12.67 -26.67 17.87
CA LEU A 364 11.54 -25.83 17.48
C LEU A 364 11.28 -24.77 18.55
N ARG A 365 10.96 -23.55 18.12
CA ARG A 365 10.52 -22.48 19.02
C ARG A 365 9.11 -22.79 19.54
N GLU A 366 8.98 -22.99 20.86
CA GLU A 366 7.71 -23.38 21.51
C GLU A 366 6.65 -22.25 21.51
N ASP A 367 7.07 -20.98 21.58
CA ASP A 367 6.21 -19.80 21.82
C ASP A 367 5.12 -19.53 20.75
N LEU A 368 5.19 -20.17 19.59
CA LEU A 368 4.24 -19.96 18.48
C LEU A 368 3.36 -21.19 18.18
N LYS A 369 3.55 -22.32 18.90
CA LYS A 369 2.73 -23.53 18.72
C LYS A 369 1.36 -23.46 19.40
N GLU A 370 1.21 -22.62 20.42
CA GLU A 370 -0.07 -22.28 21.02
C GLU A 370 -0.10 -20.77 21.25
N LEU A 371 -1.06 -20.08 20.64
CA LEU A 371 -1.29 -18.66 20.93
C LEU A 371 -1.50 -18.50 22.44
N PRO A 372 -0.77 -17.60 23.11
CA PRO A 372 -1.42 -16.80 24.11
C PRO A 372 -2.59 -16.16 23.37
N THR A 373 -3.80 -16.41 23.84
CA THR A 373 -4.86 -15.42 23.70
C THR A 373 -4.29 -14.19 24.41
N HIS A 374 -3.50 -13.37 23.71
CA HIS A 374 -3.27 -12.00 24.11
C HIS A 374 -4.63 -11.35 23.90
N ALA A 375 -5.53 -11.59 24.87
CA ALA A 375 -6.40 -10.55 25.33
C ALA A 375 -5.51 -9.30 25.40
N PRO A 376 -5.94 -8.18 24.77
CA PRO A 376 -5.20 -6.93 24.91
C PRO A 376 -4.84 -6.78 26.39
N GLU A 377 -3.57 -6.46 26.68
CA GLU A 377 -3.07 -6.18 28.03
C GLU A 377 -4.23 -5.65 28.85
N GLU A 378 -4.63 -6.35 29.92
CA GLU A 378 -5.82 -6.01 30.71
C GLU A 378 -5.92 -4.49 30.88
N ILE A 379 -6.65 -3.84 29.98
CA ILE A 379 -7.08 -2.47 30.19
C ILE A 379 -8.03 -2.68 31.33
N MET A 380 -7.56 -2.30 32.53
CA MET A 380 -8.29 -2.41 33.78
C MET A 380 -9.78 -2.38 33.49
N ASN A 381 -10.40 -3.55 33.67
CA ASN A 381 -11.83 -3.71 33.65
C ASN A 381 -12.34 -2.86 34.82
N ASN A 382 -12.49 -1.55 34.61
CA ASN A 382 -13.23 -0.68 35.51
C ASN A 382 -14.63 -1.29 35.49
N GLY A 383 -14.98 -2.00 36.58
CA GLY A 383 -16.13 -2.90 36.73
C GLY A 383 -17.51 -2.25 36.62
N LEU A 384 -17.69 -1.34 35.67
CA LEU A 384 -18.95 -0.80 35.21
C LEU A 384 -19.30 -1.50 33.90
N ALA A 385 -20.40 -2.26 33.91
CA ALA A 385 -20.97 -2.85 32.71
C ALA A 385 -21.14 -1.76 31.64
N GLN A 386 -20.37 -1.84 30.56
CA GLN A 386 -20.44 -0.85 29.49
C GLN A 386 -21.75 -1.01 28.70
N PRO A 387 -22.48 0.08 28.41
CA PRO A 387 -23.79 0.04 27.76
C PRO A 387 -23.70 -0.54 26.34
N PRO A 388 -24.63 -1.42 25.90
CA PRO A 388 -24.61 -2.08 24.59
C PRO A 388 -24.43 -1.07 23.46
N LEU A 389 -23.63 -1.43 22.45
CA LEU A 389 -23.46 -0.58 21.25
C LEU A 389 -24.82 -0.43 20.56
N GLU A 390 -25.15 0.79 20.13
CA GLU A 390 -26.35 1.01 19.35
C GLU A 390 -26.20 0.34 17.97
N PRO A 391 -27.23 -0.38 17.47
CA PRO A 391 -27.14 -1.02 16.17
C PRO A 391 -27.10 0.02 15.04
N LEU A 392 -26.13 -0.13 14.14
CA LEU A 392 -26.07 0.64 12.89
C LEU A 392 -26.70 -0.18 11.76
N HIS A 393 -27.83 0.30 11.24
CA HIS A 393 -28.46 -0.28 10.06
C HIS A 393 -27.96 0.44 8.81
N LEU A 394 -27.19 -0.26 7.98
CA LEU A 394 -26.70 0.27 6.70
C LEU A 394 -27.82 0.21 5.65
N HIS A 395 -28.10 1.36 5.04
CA HIS A 395 -29.00 1.46 3.89
C HIS A 395 -28.17 1.66 2.64
N LEU A 396 -27.91 0.61 1.88
CA LEU A 396 -27.11 0.69 0.65
C LEU A 396 -27.98 1.03 -0.56
N ASP A 397 -27.38 1.65 -1.58
CA ASP A 397 -28.07 2.00 -2.83
C ASP A 397 -28.24 0.77 -3.74
N ILE A 398 -29.07 0.90 -4.79
CA ILE A 398 -29.21 -0.10 -5.84
C ILE A 398 -27.87 -0.27 -6.57
N PRO A 399 -27.36 -1.51 -6.72
CA PRO A 399 -26.08 -1.78 -7.38
C PRO A 399 -25.98 -1.17 -8.78
N THR A 400 -24.80 -0.61 -9.09
CA THR A 400 -24.46 -0.06 -10.41
C THR A 400 -23.59 -1.05 -11.19
N PHE A 401 -23.44 -0.84 -12.50
CA PHE A 401 -22.56 -1.66 -13.37
C PHE A 401 -21.14 -1.75 -12.79
N LEU A 402 -20.68 -0.64 -12.21
CA LEU A 402 -19.41 -0.50 -11.53
C LEU A 402 -19.27 -1.53 -10.39
N ASN A 403 -20.30 -1.68 -9.55
CA ASN A 403 -20.24 -2.56 -8.40
C ASN A 403 -20.19 -4.04 -8.79
N GLU A 404 -20.88 -4.43 -9.87
CA GLU A 404 -20.81 -5.80 -10.39
C GLU A 404 -19.39 -6.12 -10.88
N LEU A 405 -18.75 -5.16 -11.57
CA LEU A 405 -17.37 -5.32 -12.01
C LEU A 405 -16.39 -5.38 -10.82
N GLN A 406 -16.57 -4.58 -9.77
CA GLN A 406 -15.77 -4.72 -8.53
C GLN A 406 -15.89 -6.11 -7.93
N ALA A 407 -17.11 -6.64 -7.92
CA ALA A 407 -17.35 -7.97 -7.41
C ALA A 407 -16.60 -9.02 -8.22
N ARG A 408 -16.59 -8.87 -9.55
CA ARG A 408 -15.81 -9.74 -10.43
C ARG A 408 -14.30 -9.64 -10.17
N LEU A 409 -13.75 -8.42 -10.18
CA LEU A 409 -12.31 -8.20 -9.97
C LEU A 409 -11.85 -8.75 -8.60
N PHE A 410 -12.69 -8.66 -7.57
CA PHE A 410 -12.37 -9.19 -6.26
C PHE A 410 -12.33 -10.73 -6.24
N ILE A 411 -13.25 -11.42 -6.94
CA ILE A 411 -13.18 -12.89 -7.07
C ILE A 411 -11.85 -13.28 -7.70
N ASP A 412 -11.49 -12.62 -8.79
CA ASP A 412 -10.27 -12.88 -9.53
C ASP A 412 -9.02 -12.56 -8.69
N LEU A 413 -9.05 -11.49 -7.89
CA LEU A 413 -7.99 -11.14 -6.94
C LEU A 413 -7.84 -12.19 -5.83
N MET A 414 -8.95 -12.60 -5.21
CA MET A 414 -8.93 -13.63 -4.17
C MET A 414 -8.47 -14.97 -4.74
N TRP A 415 -8.78 -15.26 -6.01
CA TRP A 415 -8.25 -16.42 -6.71
C TRP A 415 -6.73 -16.31 -6.91
N ALA A 416 -6.24 -15.16 -7.36
CA ALA A 416 -4.80 -14.93 -7.57
C ALA A 416 -4.02 -15.03 -6.25
N TRP A 417 -4.64 -14.61 -5.14
CA TRP A 417 -4.06 -14.63 -3.80
C TRP A 417 -4.50 -15.82 -2.94
N ARG A 418 -5.16 -16.83 -3.52
CA ARG A 418 -5.75 -17.96 -2.77
C ARG A 418 -4.75 -18.66 -1.84
N TRP A 419 -3.50 -18.77 -2.26
CA TRP A 419 -2.44 -19.37 -1.45
C TRP A 419 -2.16 -18.58 -0.18
N HIS A 420 -2.22 -17.25 -0.26
CA HIS A 420 -2.06 -16.40 0.92
C HIS A 420 -3.35 -16.37 1.76
N VAL A 421 -4.52 -16.21 1.14
CA VAL A 421 -5.78 -16.08 1.87
C VAL A 421 -6.14 -17.36 2.65
N CYS A 422 -5.66 -18.51 2.20
CA CYS A 422 -5.86 -19.79 2.89
C CYS A 422 -4.70 -20.18 3.81
N ASP A 423 -3.62 -19.39 3.85
CA ASP A 423 -2.46 -19.68 4.68
C ASP A 423 -2.58 -19.01 6.07
N PRO A 424 -2.49 -19.78 7.16
CA PRO A 424 -2.61 -19.24 8.51
C PRO A 424 -1.54 -18.21 8.86
N ILE A 425 -0.35 -18.23 8.25
CA ILE A 425 0.75 -17.31 8.58
C ILE A 425 0.47 -15.92 8.02
N THR A 426 0.03 -15.85 6.78
CA THR A 426 -0.27 -14.58 6.09
C THR A 426 -1.61 -13.98 6.54
N MET A 427 -2.55 -14.80 6.98
CA MET A 427 -3.85 -14.35 7.53
C MET A 427 -3.84 -14.02 9.01
N ARG A 428 -2.67 -14.03 9.67
CA ARG A 428 -2.53 -13.60 11.06
C ARG A 428 -2.64 -12.10 11.22
N TYR A 429 -3.20 -11.65 12.35
CA TYR A 429 -3.31 -10.23 12.68
C TYR A 429 -1.96 -9.51 12.76
N ASP A 430 -0.93 -10.18 13.29
CA ASP A 430 0.43 -9.64 13.41
C ASP A 430 1.26 -9.81 12.12
N SER A 431 0.66 -10.39 11.07
CA SER A 431 1.32 -10.55 9.78
C SER A 431 1.28 -9.25 8.98
N PRO A 432 2.41 -8.76 8.43
CA PRO A 432 2.42 -7.61 7.54
C PRO A 432 1.52 -7.82 6.30
N ALA A 433 1.30 -9.07 5.88
CA ALA A 433 0.47 -9.42 4.73
C ALA A 433 -0.98 -8.92 4.89
N LEU A 434 -1.54 -8.93 6.11
CA LEU A 434 -2.91 -8.47 6.36
C LEU A 434 -3.11 -7.00 5.95
N ASN A 435 -2.11 -6.15 6.18
CA ASN A 435 -2.17 -4.75 5.79
C ASN A 435 -2.25 -4.63 4.26
N TYR A 436 -1.46 -5.43 3.52
CA TYR A 436 -1.50 -5.48 2.05
C TYR A 436 -2.84 -5.99 1.52
N PHE A 437 -3.41 -7.04 2.14
CA PHE A 437 -4.75 -7.51 1.79
C PHE A 437 -5.78 -6.42 2.01
N CYS A 438 -5.77 -5.81 3.19
CA CYS A 438 -6.73 -4.77 3.55
C CYS A 438 -6.68 -3.58 2.59
N ILE A 439 -5.50 -3.00 2.36
CA ILE A 439 -5.40 -1.83 1.47
C ILE A 439 -5.78 -2.18 0.03
N THR A 440 -5.44 -3.38 -0.45
CA THR A 440 -5.77 -3.79 -1.81
C THR A 440 -7.27 -3.99 -1.99
N ILE A 441 -7.92 -4.64 -1.02
CA ILE A 441 -9.37 -4.80 -0.96
C ILE A 441 -10.06 -3.44 -0.91
N LEU A 442 -9.58 -2.51 -0.07
CA LEU A 442 -10.12 -1.16 0.04
C LEU A 442 -9.97 -0.35 -1.26
N ARG A 443 -8.79 -0.42 -1.91
CA ARG A 443 -8.56 0.25 -3.20
C ARG A 443 -9.46 -0.30 -4.29
N LEU A 444 -9.65 -1.61 -4.33
CA LEU A 444 -10.59 -2.24 -5.25
C LEU A 444 -12.03 -1.79 -4.96
N ALA A 445 -12.44 -1.79 -3.69
CA ALA A 445 -13.77 -1.36 -3.25
C ALA A 445 -14.04 0.14 -3.48
N ALA A 446 -13.01 0.98 -3.56
CA ALA A 446 -13.12 2.41 -3.83
C ALA A 446 -12.87 2.81 -5.29
N TRP A 447 -12.57 1.87 -6.20
CA TRP A 447 -12.06 2.21 -7.55
C TRP A 447 -10.82 3.13 -7.53
N ASP A 448 -9.94 2.92 -6.55
CA ASP A 448 -8.68 3.66 -6.38
C ASP A 448 -7.53 2.90 -7.05
N PHE A 449 -7.72 2.58 -8.33
CA PHE A 449 -6.78 1.90 -9.23
C PHE A 449 -6.89 2.46 -10.65
N GLU A 450 -5.88 2.18 -11.45
CA GLU A 450 -5.75 2.61 -12.84
C GLU A 450 -5.92 1.40 -13.76
N VAL A 451 -6.71 1.52 -14.81
CA VAL A 451 -6.76 0.53 -15.90
C VAL A 451 -5.76 0.97 -16.98
N SER A 452 -4.89 0.07 -17.43
CA SER A 452 -3.99 0.32 -18.55
C SER A 452 -4.37 -0.58 -19.73
N PHE A 453 -4.19 -0.06 -20.95
CA PHE A 453 -4.40 -0.78 -22.21
C PHE A 453 -3.11 -1.37 -22.75
N ASP A 454 -2.06 -1.38 -21.93
CA ASP A 454 -0.77 -1.96 -22.26
C ASP A 454 -0.89 -3.47 -22.36
N THR A 455 -0.59 -3.98 -23.56
CA THR A 455 -0.65 -5.41 -23.89
C THR A 455 0.68 -6.12 -23.60
N ASP A 456 1.77 -5.36 -23.39
CA ASP A 456 3.13 -5.86 -23.17
C ASP A 456 3.42 -5.98 -21.66
N VAL A 457 2.63 -6.80 -20.98
CA VAL A 457 2.79 -7.06 -19.55
C VAL A 457 3.10 -8.53 -19.32
N ASP A 458 4.28 -8.79 -18.75
CA ASP A 458 4.65 -10.13 -18.28
C ASP A 458 3.67 -10.58 -17.19
N LEU A 459 2.80 -11.53 -17.54
CA LEU A 459 1.89 -12.12 -16.57
C LEU A 459 2.72 -12.91 -15.54
N PRO A 460 2.34 -12.89 -14.24
CA PRO A 460 3.14 -13.53 -13.21
C PRO A 460 3.18 -15.04 -13.48
N VAL A 461 4.38 -15.61 -13.64
CA VAL A 461 4.58 -17.07 -13.77
C VAL A 461 4.62 -17.73 -12.39
N THR A 462 4.57 -16.95 -11.31
CA THR A 462 4.75 -17.41 -9.93
C THR A 462 3.41 -17.54 -9.20
N ASP A 463 3.30 -18.52 -8.30
CA ASP A 463 2.15 -18.65 -7.37
C ASP A 463 2.02 -17.48 -6.37
N TYR A 464 3.06 -16.63 -6.26
CA TYR A 464 3.14 -15.53 -5.29
C TYR A 464 3.48 -14.21 -6.00
N PRO A 465 2.48 -13.51 -6.56
CA PRO A 465 2.75 -12.27 -7.27
C PRO A 465 3.38 -11.23 -6.35
N ASP A 466 4.45 -10.59 -6.84
CA ASP A 466 5.04 -9.46 -6.14
C ASP A 466 4.02 -8.34 -5.93
N VAL A 467 4.15 -7.66 -4.79
CA VAL A 467 3.25 -6.56 -4.40
C VAL A 467 4.04 -5.25 -4.46
N PRO A 468 4.35 -4.71 -5.65
CA PRO A 468 5.23 -3.55 -5.79
C PRO A 468 4.63 -2.23 -5.27
N TRP A 469 3.38 -2.23 -4.80
CA TRP A 469 2.69 -1.04 -4.31
C TRP A 469 2.81 -0.86 -2.79
N SER A 470 2.84 0.39 -2.35
CA SER A 470 2.95 0.76 -0.93
C SER A 470 1.69 0.40 -0.13
N CYS A 471 1.90 0.03 1.13
CA CYS A 471 0.85 -0.24 2.12
C CYS A 471 0.98 0.69 3.34
N PRO A 472 -0.15 1.10 3.98
CA PRO A 472 -0.12 1.77 5.28
C PRO A 472 0.65 0.93 6.31
N LYS A 473 1.49 1.60 7.13
CA LYS A 473 2.39 0.92 8.08
C LYS A 473 1.76 0.62 9.45
N GLY A 474 0.60 1.21 9.75
CA GLY A 474 -0.05 1.08 11.03
C GLY A 474 -1.45 0.50 10.91
N ASP A 475 -1.92 -0.07 12.01
CA ASP A 475 -3.27 -0.65 12.12
C ASP A 475 -4.39 0.39 12.05
N ILE A 476 -4.08 1.69 12.04
CA ILE A 476 -5.07 2.77 11.95
C ILE A 476 -4.61 3.80 10.93
N TYR A 477 -5.45 4.09 9.95
CA TYR A 477 -5.16 5.07 8.90
C TYR A 477 -6.45 5.63 8.28
N TRP A 478 -6.36 6.80 7.66
CA TRP A 478 -7.50 7.38 6.93
C TRP A 478 -7.54 6.86 5.50
N PHE A 479 -8.72 6.44 5.05
CA PHE A 479 -8.97 6.02 3.67
C PHE A 479 -10.27 6.61 3.16
N HIS A 480 -10.20 7.45 2.12
CA HIS A 480 -11.37 8.09 1.48
C HIS A 480 -12.37 8.74 2.47
N GLY A 481 -11.86 9.32 3.56
CA GLY A 481 -12.67 10.01 4.57
C GLY A 481 -13.27 9.11 5.66
N PHE A 482 -12.93 7.82 5.68
CA PHE A 482 -13.20 6.89 6.76
C PHE A 482 -11.92 6.59 7.54
N LEU A 483 -12.03 6.38 8.84
CA LEU A 483 -10.92 5.90 9.65
C LEU A 483 -10.93 4.37 9.62
N VAL A 484 -9.93 3.77 8.98
CA VAL A 484 -9.75 2.33 8.93
C VAL A 484 -9.04 1.88 10.21
N VAL A 485 -9.53 0.80 10.82
CA VAL A 485 -8.98 0.24 12.05
C VAL A 485 -8.83 -1.27 11.88
N LEU A 486 -7.60 -1.77 11.89
CA LEU A 486 -7.31 -3.19 11.95
C LEU A 486 -7.41 -3.68 13.40
N HIS A 487 -8.08 -4.82 13.56
CA HIS A 487 -8.29 -5.48 14.84
C HIS A 487 -8.16 -7.00 14.71
N ASN A 488 -7.77 -7.69 15.78
CA ASN A 488 -7.46 -9.12 15.74
C ASN A 488 -8.67 -10.04 15.54
N ASN A 489 -9.82 -9.67 16.09
CA ASN A 489 -11.09 -10.39 16.00
C ASN A 489 -12.26 -9.40 16.09
N LEU A 490 -13.41 -9.71 15.49
CA LEU A 490 -14.66 -8.95 15.56
C LEU A 490 -15.89 -9.80 15.91
N GLU A 491 -15.70 -11.05 16.34
CA GLU A 491 -16.79 -12.00 16.64
C GLU A 491 -17.73 -11.55 17.77
N ASP A 492 -17.23 -10.81 18.75
CA ASP A 492 -18.01 -10.32 19.91
C ASP A 492 -18.04 -8.79 19.97
N GLN A 493 -19.14 -8.24 20.50
CA GLN A 493 -19.29 -6.81 20.78
C GLN A 493 -18.17 -6.26 21.66
N SER A 494 -17.61 -7.05 22.57
CA SER A 494 -16.46 -6.65 23.38
C SER A 494 -15.23 -6.30 22.52
N MET A 495 -14.96 -7.11 21.49
CA MET A 495 -13.86 -6.89 20.55
C MET A 495 -14.12 -5.70 19.64
N VAL A 496 -15.35 -5.54 19.16
CA VAL A 496 -15.76 -4.35 18.39
C VAL A 496 -15.56 -3.08 19.23
N ARG A 497 -15.91 -3.09 20.53
CA ARG A 497 -15.63 -1.96 21.42
C ARG A 497 -14.14 -1.71 21.63
N SER A 498 -13.34 -2.75 21.75
CA SER A 498 -11.88 -2.60 21.86
C SER A 498 -11.31 -1.88 20.63
N ALA A 499 -11.77 -2.26 19.43
CA ALA A 499 -11.41 -1.57 18.19
C ALA A 499 -11.88 -0.09 18.17
N VAL A 500 -13.11 0.19 18.61
CA VAL A 500 -13.61 1.57 18.75
C VAL A 500 -12.76 2.38 19.73
N GLN A 501 -12.41 1.83 20.89
CA GLN A 501 -11.55 2.49 21.88
C GLN A 501 -10.17 2.78 21.30
N LYS A 502 -9.59 1.85 20.53
CA LYS A 502 -8.33 2.05 19.78
C LYS A 502 -8.45 3.27 18.85
N ALA A 503 -9.57 3.39 18.14
CA ALA A 503 -9.87 4.53 17.27
C ALA A 503 -10.02 5.85 18.05
N GLU A 504 -10.76 5.86 19.17
CA GLU A 504 -10.92 7.05 20.03
C GLU A 504 -9.60 7.55 20.59
N GLN A 505 -8.72 6.63 21.02
CA GLN A 505 -7.38 6.98 21.49
C GLN A 505 -6.54 7.62 20.38
N TYR A 506 -6.65 7.11 19.15
CA TYR A 506 -5.99 7.69 17.98
C TYR A 506 -6.51 9.10 17.66
N LEU A 507 -7.84 9.29 17.69
CA LEU A 507 -8.48 10.60 17.46
C LEU A 507 -8.11 11.64 18.53
N LYS A 508 -8.01 11.22 19.80
CA LYS A 508 -7.55 12.09 20.90
C LYS A 508 -6.10 12.56 20.72
N LYS A 509 -5.21 11.68 20.24
CA LYS A 509 -3.79 11.99 20.00
C LYS A 509 -3.58 12.95 18.82
N THR A 510 -4.40 12.84 17.79
CA THR A 510 -4.25 13.61 16.53
C THR A 510 -4.88 15.00 16.57
N ALA A 511 -5.33 15.48 17.75
CA ALA A 511 -6.02 16.77 17.95
C ALA A 511 -7.20 17.03 16.98
N SER A 512 -7.71 15.97 16.34
CA SER A 512 -8.77 16.03 15.34
C SER A 512 -10.12 16.03 16.05
N GLN A 513 -10.61 17.21 16.44
CA GLN A 513 -11.94 17.39 17.04
C GLN A 513 -13.04 17.33 15.96
N ASN A 514 -13.18 16.19 15.27
CA ASN A 514 -14.38 15.91 14.48
C ASN A 514 -15.45 15.34 15.42
N HIS A 515 -16.57 16.06 15.57
CA HIS A 515 -17.75 15.66 16.35
C HIS A 515 -18.43 14.37 15.84
N HIS A 516 -18.10 13.94 14.62
CA HIS A 516 -18.61 12.72 14.02
C HIS A 516 -17.52 12.05 13.16
N THR A 517 -17.18 10.80 13.48
CA THR A 517 -16.18 10.00 12.75
C THR A 517 -16.75 8.64 12.38
N ARG A 518 -16.61 8.24 11.12
CA ARG A 518 -17.02 6.93 10.62
C ARG A 518 -15.83 5.99 10.51
N LEU A 519 -16.00 4.76 10.98
CA LEU A 519 -14.97 3.74 11.07
C LEU A 519 -15.26 2.59 10.12
N ILE A 520 -14.21 2.09 9.48
CA ILE A 520 -14.19 0.79 8.80
C ILE A 520 -13.25 -0.11 9.61
N ILE A 521 -13.81 -1.00 10.41
CA ILE A 521 -13.05 -1.88 11.29
C ILE A 521 -12.88 -3.22 10.58
N ILE A 522 -11.65 -3.63 10.31
CA ILE A 522 -11.33 -4.84 9.55
C ILE A 522 -10.53 -5.80 10.42
N SER A 523 -10.94 -7.06 10.43
CA SER A 523 -10.19 -8.20 10.96
C SER A 523 -9.67 -9.05 9.80
N THR A 524 -9.08 -10.21 10.10
CA THR A 524 -8.53 -11.17 9.13
C THR A 524 -9.54 -11.54 8.04
N CYS A 525 -10.80 -11.75 8.40
CA CYS A 525 -11.87 -12.15 7.46
C CYS A 525 -13.17 -11.38 7.62
N GLN A 526 -13.29 -10.48 8.59
CA GLN A 526 -14.52 -9.77 8.94
C GLN A 526 -14.37 -8.26 8.80
N VAL A 527 -15.49 -7.57 8.58
CA VAL A 527 -15.58 -6.12 8.62
C VAL A 527 -16.79 -5.66 9.44
N VAL A 528 -16.62 -4.58 10.19
CA VAL A 528 -17.65 -3.87 10.94
C VAL A 528 -17.59 -2.39 10.59
N PHE A 529 -18.77 -1.78 10.43
CA PHE A 529 -18.93 -0.36 10.17
C PHE A 529 -19.42 0.32 11.43
N ALA A 530 -18.76 1.39 11.87
CA ALA A 530 -19.13 2.07 13.11
C ALA A 530 -19.13 3.60 12.96
N GLU A 531 -19.89 4.28 13.81
CA GLU A 531 -19.97 5.73 13.89
C GLU A 531 -19.67 6.15 15.34
N ILE A 532 -18.69 7.03 15.51
CA ILE A 532 -18.40 7.71 16.78
C ILE A 532 -18.98 9.12 16.67
N SER A 533 -19.94 9.45 17.52
CA SER A 533 -20.45 10.80 17.76
C SER A 533 -20.15 11.23 19.20
N ASP A 534 -20.23 12.52 19.50
CA ASP A 534 -19.91 13.09 20.84
C ASP A 534 -20.54 12.33 22.02
N ASP A 535 -21.76 11.78 21.87
CA ASP A 535 -22.52 11.11 22.94
C ASP A 535 -22.84 9.63 22.69
N THR A 536 -22.59 9.09 21.49
CA THR A 536 -23.04 7.72 21.11
C THR A 536 -22.10 7.04 20.13
N VAL A 537 -21.91 5.73 20.32
CA VAL A 537 -21.24 4.85 19.36
C VAL A 537 -22.25 3.87 18.76
N ARG A 538 -22.33 3.85 17.43
CA ARG A 538 -23.13 2.87 16.68
C ARG A 538 -22.24 1.90 15.93
N ALA A 539 -22.61 0.63 15.82
CA ALA A 539 -21.88 -0.36 15.05
C ALA A 539 -22.79 -1.34 14.33
N SER A 540 -22.39 -1.76 13.13
CA SER A 540 -23.07 -2.82 12.38
C SER A 540 -22.73 -4.19 12.96
N SER A 541 -23.51 -5.21 12.59
CA SER A 541 -23.11 -6.59 12.83
C SER A 541 -21.85 -6.94 12.02
N PRO A 542 -20.96 -7.80 12.54
CA PRO A 542 -19.81 -8.32 11.78
C PRO A 542 -20.29 -9.01 10.51
N SER A 543 -19.67 -8.65 9.39
CA SER A 543 -19.95 -9.23 8.07
C SER A 543 -18.69 -9.87 7.51
N MET A 544 -18.79 -10.99 6.81
CA MET A 544 -17.62 -11.58 6.16
C MET A 544 -17.11 -10.65 5.05
N LEU A 545 -15.84 -10.32 5.15
CA LEU A 545 -15.06 -9.67 4.12
C LEU A 545 -14.52 -10.69 3.13
N ILE A 546 -14.05 -11.83 3.66
CA ILE A 546 -13.49 -12.96 2.92
C ILE A 546 -14.24 -14.21 3.36
N SER A 547 -14.83 -14.94 2.41
CA SER A 547 -15.62 -16.16 2.65
C SER A 547 -15.41 -17.18 1.55
N ASP A 548 -15.82 -18.43 1.77
CA ASP A 548 -15.86 -19.42 0.69
C ASP A 548 -16.86 -19.02 -0.42
N MET A 549 -16.29 -18.79 -1.60
CA MET A 549 -16.97 -18.30 -2.79
C MET A 549 -17.52 -19.43 -3.68
N SER A 550 -17.19 -20.69 -3.37
CA SER A 550 -17.59 -21.88 -4.14
C SER A 550 -19.12 -21.99 -4.27
N SER A 551 -19.85 -21.61 -3.22
CA SER A 551 -21.31 -21.70 -3.09
C SER A 551 -22.11 -20.67 -3.90
N GLY A 552 -21.44 -19.80 -4.67
CA GLY A 552 -22.16 -18.69 -5.32
C GLY A 552 -22.40 -17.50 -4.38
N ARG A 553 -22.09 -17.60 -3.08
CA ARG A 553 -22.32 -16.56 -2.09
C ARG A 553 -21.28 -15.44 -2.24
N TRP A 554 -21.73 -14.20 -2.05
CA TRP A 554 -20.92 -12.99 -2.18
C TRP A 554 -20.70 -12.36 -0.79
N PRO A 555 -19.46 -12.03 -0.38
CA PRO A 555 -19.19 -11.60 0.99
C PRO A 555 -19.96 -10.32 1.30
N ALA A 556 -20.81 -10.38 2.32
CA ALA A 556 -21.66 -9.26 2.71
C ALA A 556 -20.85 -8.00 3.04
N GLY A 557 -19.68 -8.19 3.68
CA GLY A 557 -18.76 -7.13 4.06
C GLY A 557 -18.18 -6.40 2.86
N PHE A 558 -17.66 -7.13 1.87
CA PHE A 558 -17.11 -6.51 0.67
C PHE A 558 -18.20 -5.84 -0.21
N ARG A 559 -19.40 -6.44 -0.26
CA ARG A 559 -20.58 -5.81 -0.88
C ARG A 559 -20.89 -4.45 -0.27
N ALA A 560 -20.90 -4.37 1.06
CA ALA A 560 -21.13 -3.13 1.79
C ALA A 560 -20.01 -2.10 1.55
N LEU A 561 -18.75 -2.54 1.58
CA LEU A 561 -17.59 -1.68 1.30
C LEU A 561 -17.68 -1.00 -0.06
N CYS A 562 -18.03 -1.74 -1.12
CA CYS A 562 -18.15 -1.18 -2.46
C CYS A 562 -19.18 -0.04 -2.51
N GLN A 563 -20.36 -0.24 -1.92
CA GLN A 563 -21.41 0.79 -1.87
C GLN A 563 -20.97 2.00 -1.02
N ILE A 564 -20.43 1.74 0.17
CA ILE A 564 -19.99 2.78 1.11
C ILE A 564 -18.89 3.69 0.52
N LEU A 565 -17.98 3.12 -0.27
CA LEU A 565 -16.84 3.85 -0.83
C LEU A 565 -17.15 4.51 -2.17
N THR A 566 -18.14 4.01 -2.92
CA THR A 566 -18.50 4.52 -4.27
C THR A 566 -19.81 5.31 -4.31
N THR A 567 -20.63 5.27 -3.25
CA THR A 567 -21.88 6.03 -3.16
C THR A 567 -21.93 6.90 -1.90
N ASN A 568 -22.93 7.79 -1.87
CA ASN A 568 -23.17 8.65 -0.71
C ASN A 568 -24.15 8.02 0.29
N CYS A 569 -24.38 6.70 0.22
CA CYS A 569 -25.35 6.01 1.08
C CYS A 569 -25.03 6.14 2.58
N TRP A 570 -23.76 6.33 2.91
CA TRP A 570 -23.30 6.48 4.29
C TRP A 570 -22.47 7.75 4.53
N ARG A 571 -22.03 8.48 3.49
CA ARG A 571 -21.29 9.74 3.64
C ARG A 571 -22.24 10.92 3.84
N GLU A 572 -21.91 11.80 4.78
CA GLU A 572 -22.55 13.12 4.86
C GLU A 572 -22.26 13.96 3.63
N SER A 573 -23.30 14.63 3.11
CA SER A 573 -23.17 15.53 1.96
C SER A 573 -22.27 16.72 2.30
N LYS A 574 -21.03 16.66 1.83
CA LYS A 574 -20.06 17.76 1.89
C LYS A 574 -20.25 18.78 0.77
N THR A 575 -21.38 18.76 0.06
CA THR A 575 -21.72 19.70 -1.02
C THR A 575 -21.62 21.17 -0.60
N HIS A 576 -21.84 21.47 0.67
CA HIS A 576 -21.65 22.82 1.24
C HIS A 576 -20.18 23.28 1.28
N ARG A 577 -19.21 22.35 1.24
CA ARG A 577 -17.77 22.61 1.15
C ARG A 577 -17.26 22.62 -0.30
N GLU A 578 -18.15 22.47 -1.28
CA GLU A 578 -17.78 22.54 -2.69
C GLU A 578 -17.25 23.95 -3.02
N THR A 579 -15.99 24.03 -3.44
CA THR A 579 -15.33 25.29 -3.80
C THR A 579 -15.11 25.41 -5.30
N TRP A 580 -15.36 24.35 -6.06
CA TRP A 580 -15.27 24.35 -7.52
C TRP A 580 -16.40 25.19 -8.11
N LYS A 581 -16.04 26.40 -8.56
CA LYS A 581 -16.96 27.44 -9.07
C LYS A 581 -17.35 27.35 -10.56
N PRO A 582 -16.68 26.61 -11.46
CA PRO A 582 -17.21 26.41 -12.80
C PRO A 582 -18.43 25.49 -12.77
N ARG A 583 -19.60 25.98 -13.16
CA ARG A 583 -20.78 25.13 -13.44
C ARG A 583 -20.66 24.55 -14.84
N LEU A 584 -19.73 23.60 -15.02
CA LEU A 584 -19.69 22.84 -16.27
C LEU A 584 -20.97 22.01 -16.40
N PRO A 585 -21.62 21.98 -17.58
CA PRO A 585 -22.70 21.04 -17.84
C PRO A 585 -22.26 19.59 -17.56
N ALA A 586 -23.20 18.75 -17.14
CA ALA A 586 -22.92 17.35 -16.81
C ALA A 586 -22.30 16.58 -17.98
N GLU A 587 -22.69 16.95 -19.20
CA GLU A 587 -22.20 16.42 -20.46
C GLU A 587 -20.73 16.76 -20.68
N ILE A 588 -20.31 17.97 -20.31
CA ILE A 588 -18.90 18.38 -20.41
C ILE A 588 -18.04 17.62 -19.39
N ILE A 589 -18.54 17.45 -18.17
CA ILE A 589 -17.84 16.65 -17.14
C ILE A 589 -17.69 15.20 -17.62
N GLN A 590 -18.73 14.64 -18.21
CA GLN A 590 -18.70 13.31 -18.79
C GLN A 590 -17.69 13.21 -19.95
N LEU A 591 -17.67 14.20 -20.85
CA LEU A 591 -16.67 14.25 -21.93
C LEU A 591 -15.25 14.34 -21.39
N ILE A 592 -15.01 15.14 -20.34
CA ILE A 592 -13.70 15.20 -19.67
C ILE A 592 -13.32 13.82 -19.14
N LEU A 593 -14.20 13.18 -18.35
CA LEU A 593 -13.95 11.85 -17.78
C LEU A 593 -13.69 10.77 -18.85
N GLN A 594 -14.25 10.90 -20.05
CA GLN A 594 -14.03 9.97 -21.16
C GLN A 594 -12.69 10.17 -21.90
N HIS A 595 -12.08 11.36 -21.81
CA HIS A 595 -10.85 11.70 -22.53
C HIS A 595 -9.62 11.82 -21.61
N LEU A 596 -9.82 11.82 -20.29
CA LEU A 596 -8.72 11.79 -19.34
C LEU A 596 -8.06 10.41 -19.34
N GLU A 597 -6.74 10.41 -19.17
CA GLU A 597 -6.02 9.18 -18.85
C GLU A 597 -6.53 8.60 -17.52
N PRO A 598 -6.53 7.27 -17.32
CA PRO A 598 -7.05 6.61 -16.12
C PRO A 598 -6.52 7.20 -14.80
N ARG A 599 -5.21 7.54 -14.75
CA ARG A 599 -4.58 8.21 -13.61
C ARG A 599 -5.14 9.60 -13.33
N ASP A 600 -5.30 10.40 -14.38
CA ASP A 600 -5.85 11.77 -14.28
C ASP A 600 -7.34 11.74 -13.96
N THR A 601 -8.05 10.71 -14.40
CA THR A 601 -9.47 10.49 -14.10
C THR A 601 -9.66 10.40 -12.59
N VAL A 602 -8.94 9.52 -11.90
CA VAL A 602 -9.02 9.36 -10.43
C VAL A 602 -8.60 10.63 -9.68
N ALA A 603 -7.63 11.39 -10.18
CA ALA A 603 -7.26 12.67 -9.59
C ALA A 603 -8.37 13.73 -9.77
N PHE A 604 -9.00 13.77 -10.94
CA PHE A 604 -10.07 14.70 -11.29
C PHE A 604 -11.36 14.43 -10.51
N THR A 605 -11.66 13.17 -10.18
CA THR A 605 -12.80 12.85 -9.30
C THR A 605 -12.64 13.44 -7.91
N LYS A 606 -11.41 13.48 -7.39
CA LYS A 606 -11.11 14.02 -6.05
C LYS A 606 -11.17 15.55 -6.00
N ALA A 607 -11.27 16.24 -7.15
CA ALA A 607 -11.32 17.69 -7.23
C ALA A 607 -12.70 18.30 -6.88
N SER A 608 -13.80 17.55 -7.03
CA SER A 608 -15.17 18.04 -6.75
C SER A 608 -16.14 16.90 -6.46
N PHE A 609 -17.14 17.16 -5.62
CA PHE A 609 -18.22 16.18 -5.36
C PHE A 609 -19.05 15.87 -6.61
N ILE A 610 -19.15 16.82 -7.54
CA ILE A 610 -19.89 16.62 -8.79
C ILE A 610 -19.13 15.67 -9.71
N THR A 611 -17.81 15.81 -9.80
CA THR A 611 -16.97 14.93 -10.63
C THR A 611 -16.87 13.53 -10.01
N GLU A 612 -16.72 13.41 -8.70
CA GLU A 612 -16.79 12.13 -7.95
C GLU A 612 -18.10 11.39 -8.22
N ARG A 613 -19.25 12.06 -8.03
CA ARG A 613 -20.56 11.45 -8.28
C ARG A 613 -20.75 11.02 -9.74
N LYS A 614 -20.22 11.79 -10.69
CA LYS A 614 -20.30 11.46 -12.12
C LYS A 614 -19.43 10.28 -12.48
N TYR A 615 -18.24 10.19 -11.89
CA TYR A 615 -17.34 9.08 -12.07
C TYR A 615 -17.96 7.76 -11.59
N TYR A 616 -18.47 7.70 -10.36
CA TYR A 616 -19.07 6.46 -9.83
C TYR A 616 -20.41 6.08 -10.49
N ALA A 617 -20.98 6.95 -11.32
CA ALA A 617 -22.20 6.64 -12.07
C ALA A 617 -21.93 5.81 -13.35
N SER A 618 -20.68 5.63 -13.78
CA SER A 618 -20.35 4.84 -14.98
C SER A 618 -18.94 4.23 -14.92
N ILE A 619 -18.57 3.42 -15.92
CA ILE A 619 -17.29 2.68 -15.95
C ILE A 619 -16.32 3.38 -16.93
N HIS A 620 -15.84 4.58 -16.60
CA HIS A 620 -15.03 5.36 -17.53
C HIS A 620 -13.66 4.75 -17.87
N GLN A 621 -13.08 3.96 -16.97
CA GLN A 621 -11.75 3.38 -17.15
C GLN A 621 -11.73 2.19 -18.15
N PHE A 622 -12.88 1.52 -18.37
CA PHE A 622 -13.01 0.45 -19.36
C PHE A 622 -13.80 0.97 -20.56
N LYS A 623 -13.09 1.28 -21.66
CA LYS A 623 -13.70 1.84 -22.87
C LYS A 623 -14.70 0.85 -23.47
N ASP A 624 -15.86 1.37 -23.90
CA ASP A 624 -16.90 0.65 -24.63
C ASP A 624 -17.44 -0.63 -23.95
N LEU A 625 -17.22 -0.81 -22.65
CA LEU A 625 -17.65 -1.98 -21.88
C LEU A 625 -18.97 -1.73 -21.14
N VAL A 626 -19.99 -2.57 -21.43
CA VAL A 626 -21.29 -2.53 -20.76
C VAL A 626 -21.66 -3.89 -20.17
N ILE A 627 -21.69 -3.98 -18.84
CA ILE A 627 -22.07 -5.20 -18.12
C ILE A 627 -23.54 -5.57 -18.41
N GLN A 628 -23.79 -6.82 -18.78
CA GLN A 628 -25.13 -7.32 -19.13
C GLN A 628 -25.81 -8.11 -18.02
N SER A 629 -25.03 -8.65 -17.07
CA SER A 629 -25.50 -9.58 -16.04
C SER A 629 -25.05 -9.12 -14.66
N PHE A 630 -25.96 -9.10 -13.70
CA PHE A 630 -25.73 -8.65 -12.32
C PHE A 630 -25.88 -9.79 -11.30
N ARG A 631 -25.55 -11.02 -11.67
CA ARG A 631 -25.86 -12.21 -10.86
C ARG A 631 -25.12 -12.24 -9.52
N LEU A 632 -23.98 -11.55 -9.36
CA LEU A 632 -23.26 -11.49 -8.09
C LEU A 632 -24.00 -10.62 -7.08
N LEU A 633 -24.49 -9.45 -7.53
CA LEU A 633 -25.15 -8.49 -6.66
C LEU A 633 -26.68 -8.65 -6.60
N ILE A 634 -27.30 -9.18 -7.65
CA ILE A 634 -28.74 -9.38 -7.80
C ILE A 634 -29.02 -10.87 -8.08
N PRO A 635 -29.00 -11.73 -7.05
CA PRO A 635 -29.02 -13.18 -7.23
C PRO A 635 -30.37 -13.75 -7.67
N CYS A 636 -31.46 -12.96 -7.66
CA CYS A 636 -32.78 -13.45 -8.07
C CYS A 636 -32.88 -13.73 -9.58
N CYS A 637 -32.59 -12.72 -10.42
CA CYS A 637 -32.68 -12.84 -11.88
C CYS A 637 -31.47 -12.22 -12.61
N GLY A 638 -30.53 -11.59 -11.90
CA GLY A 638 -29.37 -10.92 -12.49
C GLY A 638 -29.69 -9.66 -13.30
N LYS A 639 -30.93 -9.14 -13.25
CA LYS A 639 -31.32 -7.93 -13.98
C LYS A 639 -31.33 -6.72 -13.04
N ARG A 640 -30.79 -5.59 -13.49
CA ARG A 640 -30.81 -4.34 -12.72
C ARG A 640 -32.12 -3.55 -12.88
N SER A 641 -32.79 -3.69 -14.03
CA SER A 641 -34.02 -2.96 -14.35
C SER A 641 -35.16 -3.35 -13.42
N GLY A 642 -35.96 -2.36 -12.98
CA GLY A 642 -37.17 -2.59 -12.17
C GLY A 642 -36.93 -2.65 -10.66
N LEU A 643 -35.68 -2.58 -10.20
CA LEU A 643 -35.37 -2.50 -8.77
C LEU A 643 -35.80 -1.17 -8.15
N GLU A 644 -35.92 -0.10 -8.94
CA GLU A 644 -36.45 1.19 -8.48
C GLU A 644 -37.92 1.12 -8.06
N GLU A 645 -38.69 0.18 -8.63
CA GLU A 645 -40.12 0.05 -8.41
C GLU A 645 -40.45 -1.06 -7.40
N SER A 646 -39.77 -2.21 -7.48
CA SER A 646 -40.06 -3.40 -6.66
C SER A 646 -38.83 -3.99 -5.95
N GLY A 647 -37.72 -3.26 -5.82
CA GLY A 647 -36.51 -3.75 -5.18
C GLY A 647 -36.58 -3.83 -3.66
N VAL A 648 -36.08 -4.93 -3.09
CA VAL A 648 -35.86 -5.11 -1.65
C VAL A 648 -34.43 -5.53 -1.37
N MET A 649 -33.86 -5.04 -0.27
CA MET A 649 -32.49 -5.34 0.16
C MET A 649 -32.48 -6.20 1.43
N CYS A 650 -31.70 -7.28 1.42
CA CYS A 650 -31.51 -8.12 2.61
C CYS A 650 -30.72 -7.36 3.69
N SER A 651 -31.21 -7.31 4.93
CA SER A 651 -30.53 -6.61 6.04
C SER A 651 -29.27 -7.31 6.56
N VAL A 652 -29.02 -8.56 6.14
CA VAL A 652 -27.88 -9.39 6.59
C VAL A 652 -26.77 -9.40 5.54
N CYS A 653 -27.09 -9.82 4.31
CA CYS A 653 -26.08 -9.95 3.24
C CYS A 653 -26.08 -8.78 2.24
N TYR A 654 -26.94 -7.79 2.44
CA TYR A 654 -27.11 -6.60 1.59
C TYR A 654 -27.41 -6.90 0.11
N SER A 655 -27.91 -8.11 -0.20
CA SER A 655 -28.31 -8.46 -1.56
C SER A 655 -29.65 -7.84 -1.96
N TRP A 656 -29.69 -7.34 -3.20
CA TRP A 656 -30.87 -6.75 -3.80
C TRP A 656 -31.64 -7.80 -4.60
N GLN A 657 -32.96 -7.81 -4.46
CA GLN A 657 -33.85 -8.74 -5.14
C GLN A 657 -35.14 -8.01 -5.56
N HIS A 658 -35.74 -8.42 -6.68
CA HIS A 658 -37.08 -7.95 -7.03
C HIS A 658 -38.10 -8.66 -6.17
N SER A 659 -39.07 -7.91 -5.65
CA SER A 659 -40.20 -8.45 -4.88
C SER A 659 -40.98 -9.48 -5.68
N ASP A 660 -41.10 -9.29 -7.00
CA ASP A 660 -41.78 -10.22 -7.91
C ASP A 660 -41.02 -11.53 -8.14
N CYS A 661 -39.71 -11.56 -7.84
CA CYS A 661 -38.91 -12.78 -7.88
C CYS A 661 -38.96 -13.55 -6.55
N LEU A 662 -39.66 -13.04 -5.53
CA LEU A 662 -39.79 -13.67 -4.22
C LEU A 662 -41.10 -14.45 -4.11
N ASP A 663 -41.05 -15.60 -3.45
CA ASP A 663 -42.28 -16.27 -3.02
C ASP A 663 -43.06 -15.40 -2.03
N GLN A 664 -44.40 -15.49 -2.05
CA GLN A 664 -45.27 -14.69 -1.16
C GLN A 664 -44.96 -14.88 0.34
N ALA A 665 -44.45 -16.04 0.74
CA ALA A 665 -44.03 -16.33 2.12
C ALA A 665 -42.74 -15.58 2.54
N ASN A 666 -42.00 -15.04 1.57
CA ASN A 666 -40.69 -14.44 1.76
C ASN A 666 -40.71 -12.90 1.73
N LEU A 667 -41.85 -12.27 1.44
CA LEU A 667 -42.02 -10.82 1.36
C LEU A 667 -41.97 -10.13 2.75
N PRO A 668 -41.58 -8.84 2.82
CA PRO A 668 -41.66 -8.06 4.05
C PRO A 668 -43.10 -7.97 4.55
N SER A 669 -43.32 -8.12 5.86
CA SER A 669 -44.63 -7.94 6.51
C SER A 669 -44.64 -6.69 7.39
N ASP A 670 -45.82 -6.15 7.69
CA ASP A 670 -45.98 -5.00 8.61
C ASP A 670 -45.36 -5.23 10.01
N SER A 671 -45.10 -6.50 10.38
CA SER A 671 -44.48 -6.91 11.64
C SER A 671 -42.94 -7.03 11.59
N CYS A 672 -42.32 -7.04 10.41
CA CYS A 672 -40.86 -7.12 10.25
C CYS A 672 -40.41 -6.22 9.09
N PRO A 673 -40.00 -4.96 9.37
CA PRO A 673 -39.64 -3.99 8.34
C PRO A 673 -38.33 -4.33 7.61
N HIS A 674 -37.56 -5.29 8.13
CA HIS A 674 -36.27 -5.68 7.56
C HIS A 674 -36.41 -7.00 6.80
N TYR A 675 -36.27 -6.93 5.48
CA TYR A 675 -36.25 -8.11 4.63
C TYR A 675 -34.98 -8.93 4.89
N ILE A 676 -35.13 -10.25 5.07
CA ILE A 676 -34.04 -11.22 5.16
C ILE A 676 -34.26 -12.26 4.08
N CYS A 677 -33.29 -12.48 3.19
CA CYS A 677 -33.44 -13.42 2.10
C CYS A 677 -33.48 -14.88 2.59
N SER A 678 -34.01 -15.79 1.77
CA SER A 678 -34.15 -17.22 2.11
C SER A 678 -32.82 -17.86 2.58
N ARG A 679 -31.71 -17.53 1.93
CA ARG A 679 -30.36 -18.02 2.29
C ARG A 679 -29.84 -17.50 3.63
N CYS A 680 -30.20 -16.28 4.02
CA CYS A 680 -29.85 -15.76 5.34
C CYS A 680 -30.79 -16.31 6.43
N ARG A 681 -32.06 -16.59 6.08
CA ARG A 681 -33.03 -17.22 6.99
C ARG A 681 -32.72 -18.68 7.29
N SER A 682 -32.14 -19.42 6.34
CA SER A 682 -31.75 -20.82 6.56
C SER A 682 -30.60 -20.96 7.57
N GLY A 683 -29.93 -19.86 7.92
CA GLY A 683 -28.83 -19.88 8.89
C GLY A 683 -27.59 -20.63 8.39
N GLU A 684 -27.50 -20.91 7.09
CA GLU A 684 -26.29 -21.48 6.49
C GLU A 684 -25.11 -20.55 6.76
N PRO A 685 -24.14 -20.98 7.57
CA PRO A 685 -23.03 -20.12 7.97
C PRO A 685 -22.18 -19.79 6.75
N GLU A 686 -21.71 -18.55 6.68
CA GLU A 686 -20.60 -18.20 5.80
C GLU A 686 -19.35 -18.81 6.44
N PHE A 687 -18.84 -19.90 5.85
CA PHE A 687 -17.61 -20.50 6.33
C PHE A 687 -16.42 -19.63 5.93
N LEU A 688 -15.48 -19.49 6.87
CA LEU A 688 -14.13 -19.05 6.55
C LEU A 688 -13.58 -19.99 5.46
N MET A 689 -12.80 -19.47 4.51
CA MET A 689 -12.18 -20.32 3.50
C MET A 689 -11.32 -21.38 4.18
N GLY A 690 -11.82 -22.62 4.20
CA GLY A 690 -11.09 -23.78 4.66
C GLY A 690 -10.10 -24.27 3.61
N ARG A 691 -9.15 -25.13 4.02
CA ARG A 691 -8.09 -25.65 3.15
C ARG A 691 -8.62 -26.46 1.96
N GLU A 692 -9.74 -27.16 2.10
CA GLU A 692 -10.44 -27.82 0.98
C GLU A 692 -10.95 -26.83 -0.09
N ALA A 693 -11.26 -25.60 0.31
CA ALA A 693 -11.72 -24.56 -0.61
C ALA A 693 -10.59 -24.07 -1.53
N MET A 694 -9.31 -24.33 -1.21
CA MET A 694 -8.16 -23.97 -2.05
C MET A 694 -8.21 -24.65 -3.41
N TYR A 695 -8.48 -25.96 -3.42
CA TYR A 695 -8.60 -26.78 -4.64
C TYR A 695 -10.01 -26.70 -5.23
N LYS A 696 -11.03 -26.42 -4.41
CA LYS A 696 -12.41 -26.20 -4.84
C LYS A 696 -12.70 -24.75 -5.22
N PHE A 697 -11.69 -23.87 -5.30
CA PHE A 697 -11.87 -22.49 -5.73
C PHE A 697 -12.25 -22.47 -7.21
N ARG A 698 -13.53 -22.72 -7.49
CA ARG A 698 -14.08 -22.80 -8.83
C ARG A 698 -14.10 -21.40 -9.42
N ARG A 699 -13.34 -21.24 -10.49
CA ARG A 699 -13.40 -20.06 -11.35
C ARG A 699 -14.83 -19.96 -11.89
N LYS A 700 -15.59 -18.96 -11.44
CA LYS A 700 -16.90 -18.68 -12.04
C LYS A 700 -16.68 -18.10 -13.43
N GLY A 701 -17.44 -18.61 -14.41
CA GLY A 701 -17.35 -18.30 -15.85
C GLY A 701 -17.28 -16.81 -16.17
N ALA A 702 -16.81 -16.44 -17.36
CA ALA A 702 -16.56 -15.05 -17.79
C ALA A 702 -17.72 -14.09 -17.51
N CYS A 703 -17.44 -12.79 -17.37
CA CYS A 703 -18.52 -11.81 -17.24
C CYS A 703 -19.09 -11.50 -18.63
N LYS A 704 -20.41 -11.66 -18.81
CA LYS A 704 -21.09 -11.27 -20.04
C LYS A 704 -21.11 -9.74 -20.18
N VAL A 705 -20.42 -9.25 -21.19
CA VAL A 705 -20.31 -7.81 -21.48
C VAL A 705 -20.64 -7.52 -22.93
N ARG A 706 -21.15 -6.32 -23.20
CA ARG A 706 -21.19 -5.77 -24.55
C ARG A 706 -19.96 -4.89 -24.71
N HIS A 707 -19.13 -5.20 -25.69
CA HIS A 707 -18.00 -4.39 -26.09
C HIS A 707 -18.29 -3.82 -27.48
N GLU A 708 -18.34 -2.49 -27.58
CA GLU A 708 -18.86 -1.76 -28.74
C GLU A 708 -20.30 -2.20 -29.12
N VAL A 709 -20.44 -3.02 -30.16
CA VAL A 709 -21.72 -3.58 -30.62
C VAL A 709 -21.83 -5.08 -30.39
N THR A 710 -20.71 -5.75 -30.10
CA THR A 710 -20.61 -7.21 -29.98
C THR A 710 -20.78 -7.68 -28.54
N LEU A 711 -21.34 -8.87 -28.37
CA LEU A 711 -21.49 -9.51 -27.07
C LEU A 711 -20.30 -10.44 -26.83
N LYS A 712 -19.53 -10.17 -25.78
CA LYS A 712 -18.26 -10.85 -25.49
C LYS A 712 -18.19 -11.34 -24.04
N ARG A 713 -17.19 -12.19 -23.80
CA ARG A 713 -16.79 -12.69 -22.48
C ARG A 713 -15.61 -11.88 -21.96
N PHE A 714 -15.79 -11.14 -20.86
CA PHE A 714 -14.70 -10.46 -20.16
C PHE A 714 -14.06 -11.42 -19.15
N TRP A 715 -12.77 -11.70 -19.32
CA TRP A 715 -12.09 -12.81 -18.65
C TRP A 715 -10.67 -12.46 -18.22
N LEU A 716 -10.27 -12.92 -17.03
CA LEU A 716 -8.92 -12.75 -16.48
C LEU A 716 -7.88 -13.56 -17.28
N GLN A 717 -6.84 -12.92 -17.77
CA GLN A 717 -5.68 -13.52 -18.43
C GLN A 717 -4.59 -13.88 -17.41
N GLN A 718 -4.02 -15.08 -17.54
CA GLN A 718 -2.93 -15.58 -16.69
C GLN A 718 -1.98 -16.46 -17.49
N ASN A 719 -0.70 -16.47 -17.11
CA ASN A 719 0.28 -17.40 -17.67
C ASN A 719 -0.09 -18.83 -17.23
N GLN A 720 -0.38 -19.71 -18.20
CA GLN A 720 -0.65 -21.12 -17.93
C GLN A 720 0.64 -21.79 -17.42
N HIS A 721 0.65 -22.26 -16.17
CA HIS A 721 1.42 -23.47 -15.87
C HIS A 721 0.69 -24.65 -16.52
N VAL A 722 1.06 -24.93 -17.77
CA VAL A 722 0.72 -26.19 -18.41
C VAL A 722 1.49 -27.28 -17.66
N SER A 723 0.84 -27.88 -16.67
CA SER A 723 1.16 -29.26 -16.32
C SER A 723 0.99 -30.06 -17.61
N SER A 724 2.08 -30.66 -18.08
CA SER A 724 2.24 -31.36 -19.36
C SER A 724 1.35 -32.61 -19.54
N LYS A 725 0.31 -32.76 -18.73
CA LYS A 725 -0.67 -33.85 -18.78
C LYS A 725 -2.11 -33.40 -19.00
N MET A 726 -2.40 -32.11 -19.18
CA MET A 726 -3.73 -31.67 -19.58
C MET A 726 -3.87 -31.71 -21.12
N HIS A 727 -4.52 -32.77 -21.59
CA HIS A 727 -4.91 -32.96 -22.99
C HIS A 727 -5.72 -31.76 -23.52
N GLU A 728 -5.27 -31.24 -24.66
CA GLU A 728 -6.09 -30.68 -25.75
C GLU A 728 -7.26 -29.74 -25.40
N SER A 729 -6.99 -28.62 -24.72
CA SER A 729 -7.78 -27.40 -25.00
C SER A 729 -6.86 -26.25 -25.43
N LYS A 730 -6.71 -26.13 -26.75
CA LYS A 730 -6.15 -24.96 -27.42
C LYS A 730 -7.14 -23.78 -27.32
N HIS A 731 -7.51 -23.36 -26.11
CA HIS A 731 -8.15 -22.06 -25.96
C HIS A 731 -7.07 -21.01 -26.13
N CYS A 732 -7.07 -20.43 -27.32
CA CYS A 732 -6.12 -19.44 -27.81
C CYS A 732 -5.86 -18.35 -26.77
N LEU A 733 -4.59 -17.97 -26.65
CA LEU A 733 -4.14 -16.78 -25.94
C LEU A 733 -4.85 -15.57 -26.58
N ALA A 734 -5.96 -15.12 -26.01
CA ALA A 734 -6.53 -13.84 -26.38
C ALA A 734 -5.56 -12.74 -25.91
N ASP A 735 -5.42 -11.70 -26.73
CA ASP A 735 -4.60 -10.54 -26.40
C ASP A 735 -5.06 -9.92 -25.07
N ILE A 736 -4.12 -9.37 -24.30
CA ILE A 736 -4.44 -8.63 -23.08
C ILE A 736 -5.01 -7.29 -23.51
N ASP A 737 -6.28 -7.04 -23.22
CA ASP A 737 -6.95 -5.77 -23.54
C ASP A 737 -6.85 -4.76 -22.39
N TYR A 738 -6.85 -5.24 -21.14
CA TYR A 738 -6.87 -4.40 -19.94
C TYR A 738 -5.98 -4.96 -18.84
N THR A 739 -5.20 -4.11 -18.18
CA THR A 739 -4.46 -4.45 -16.96
C THR A 739 -4.83 -3.52 -15.83
N VAL A 740 -4.99 -4.05 -14.62
CA VAL A 740 -5.23 -3.25 -13.42
C VAL A 740 -3.88 -2.88 -12.80
N ARG A 741 -3.74 -1.62 -12.41
CA ARG A 741 -2.51 -1.07 -11.82
C ARG A 741 -2.81 -0.30 -10.56
N PHE A 742 -1.94 -0.47 -9.58
CA PHE A 742 -1.95 0.27 -8.32
C PHE A 742 -0.75 1.23 -8.30
N ASN A 743 -1.03 2.54 -8.41
CA ASN A 743 0.00 3.59 -8.48
C ASN A 743 1.02 3.33 -9.60
N GLY A 744 0.54 3.01 -10.81
CA GLY A 744 1.40 2.66 -11.95
C GLY A 744 2.04 1.27 -11.91
N ALA A 745 1.92 0.50 -10.82
CA ALA A 745 2.48 -0.86 -10.73
C ALA A 745 1.40 -1.92 -11.05
N PHE A 746 1.75 -2.96 -11.81
CA PHE A 746 0.81 -4.01 -12.20
C PHE A 746 0.28 -4.77 -10.98
N SER A 747 -1.04 -4.98 -10.91
CA SER A 747 -1.68 -5.61 -9.75
C SER A 747 -1.74 -7.14 -9.82
N GLY A 748 -1.33 -7.74 -10.95
CA GLY A 748 -1.54 -9.15 -11.24
C GLY A 748 -2.89 -9.47 -11.88
N LEU A 749 -3.77 -8.48 -12.07
CA LEU A 749 -5.04 -8.66 -12.79
C LEU A 749 -4.94 -8.10 -14.21
N ALA A 750 -4.96 -8.99 -15.19
CA ALA A 750 -5.03 -8.67 -16.62
C ALA A 750 -6.28 -9.31 -17.22
N TYR A 751 -6.90 -8.68 -18.20
CA TYR A 751 -8.15 -9.12 -18.80
C TYR A 751 -8.08 -9.03 -20.32
N GLY A 752 -8.76 -9.96 -20.97
CA GLY A 752 -8.99 -9.93 -22.41
C GLY A 752 -10.38 -10.43 -22.76
N PHE A 753 -10.73 -10.33 -24.04
CA PHE A 753 -11.97 -10.89 -24.58
C PHE A 753 -11.76 -12.25 -25.26
N ASP A 754 -12.72 -13.17 -25.13
CA ASP A 754 -12.71 -14.39 -25.96
C ASP A 754 -12.91 -14.01 -27.45
N ASP A 755 -12.20 -14.69 -28.35
CA ASP A 755 -12.30 -14.49 -29.81
C ASP A 755 -13.67 -14.91 -30.37
N ARG A 756 -14.45 -15.67 -29.60
CA ARG A 756 -15.79 -16.14 -29.98
C ARG A 756 -16.87 -15.14 -29.55
N ASP A 757 -17.56 -14.58 -30.53
CA ASP A 757 -18.78 -13.79 -30.30
C ASP A 757 -19.87 -14.68 -29.70
N LEU A 758 -20.65 -14.12 -28.76
CA LEU A 758 -21.81 -14.79 -28.18
C LEU A 758 -23.07 -14.49 -29.00
N ASP A 759 -23.96 -15.47 -29.10
CA ASP A 759 -25.30 -15.27 -29.65
C ASP A 759 -26.11 -14.30 -28.77
N ASP A 760 -27.21 -13.74 -29.30
CA ASP A 760 -28.04 -12.75 -28.61
C ASP A 760 -28.55 -13.23 -27.23
N ASP A 761 -28.68 -14.54 -27.03
CA ASP A 761 -29.05 -15.15 -25.75
C ASP A 761 -27.88 -15.29 -24.75
N GLY A 762 -26.63 -15.12 -25.20
CA GLY A 762 -25.41 -15.26 -24.39
C GLY A 762 -24.82 -16.64 -24.33
N THR A 763 -25.19 -17.52 -25.26
CA THR A 763 -24.55 -18.80 -25.47
C THR A 763 -23.43 -18.69 -26.49
N ASP A 764 -22.38 -19.51 -26.35
CA ASP A 764 -21.42 -19.71 -27.44
C ASP A 764 -21.94 -20.73 -28.46
N ALA A 765 -21.21 -20.90 -29.57
CA ALA A 765 -21.56 -21.84 -30.64
C ALA A 765 -21.74 -23.31 -30.18
N ASP A 766 -21.22 -23.65 -28.99
CA ASP A 766 -21.31 -24.97 -28.37
C ASP A 766 -22.47 -25.08 -27.37
N GLY A 767 -23.25 -24.00 -27.18
CA GLY A 767 -24.42 -23.94 -26.30
C GLY A 767 -24.10 -23.64 -24.83
N TYR A 768 -22.86 -23.27 -24.49
CA TYR A 768 -22.49 -22.94 -23.12
C TYR A 768 -22.85 -21.50 -22.76
N ASN A 769 -23.55 -21.34 -21.64
CA ASN A 769 -23.92 -20.02 -21.12
C ASN A 769 -22.68 -19.30 -20.57
N ALA A 770 -22.42 -18.09 -21.04
CA ALA A 770 -21.33 -17.24 -20.54
C ALA A 770 -21.40 -16.96 -19.02
N ASP A 771 -22.61 -16.95 -18.44
CA ASP A 771 -22.85 -16.76 -17.00
C ASP A 771 -22.87 -18.09 -16.21
N GLY A 772 -22.51 -19.21 -16.85
CA GLY A 772 -22.62 -20.58 -16.33
C GLY A 772 -21.50 -21.00 -15.38
N TYR A 773 -21.82 -21.98 -14.53
CA TYR A 773 -20.83 -22.73 -13.75
C TYR A 773 -20.23 -23.79 -14.66
N ASP A 774 -19.00 -23.58 -15.14
CA ASP A 774 -18.27 -24.67 -15.81
C ASP A 774 -17.88 -25.71 -14.76
N ASN A 775 -18.66 -26.79 -14.68
CA ASN A 775 -18.32 -27.99 -13.93
C ASN A 775 -17.22 -28.74 -14.70
N TYR A 776 -15.96 -28.34 -14.51
CA TYR A 776 -14.88 -29.29 -14.72
C TYR A 776 -14.87 -30.22 -13.50
N SER A 777 -15.46 -31.41 -13.62
CA SER A 777 -15.23 -32.49 -12.66
C SER A 777 -13.79 -32.94 -12.80
N TYR A 778 -13.01 -32.80 -11.73
CA TYR A 778 -11.86 -33.68 -11.54
C TYR A 778 -12.47 -35.04 -11.22
N ASP A 779 -12.54 -35.94 -12.20
CA ASP A 779 -12.82 -37.35 -11.91
C ASP A 779 -11.62 -37.88 -11.12
N ASP A 780 -11.86 -38.12 -9.84
CA ASP A 780 -11.00 -38.87 -8.95
C ASP A 780 -11.09 -40.35 -9.35
N SER A 781 -10.53 -40.71 -10.51
CA SER A 781 -10.39 -42.11 -10.93
C SER A 781 -9.07 -42.65 -10.38
N GLY A 782 -9.21 -43.56 -9.42
CA GLY A 782 -8.17 -44.07 -8.54
C GLY A 782 -6.91 -44.62 -9.20
N TYR A 783 -5.81 -44.45 -8.47
CA TYR A 783 -4.58 -45.20 -8.66
C TYR A 783 -4.74 -46.57 -8.01
N GLU A 784 -5.16 -47.57 -8.79
CA GLU A 784 -4.85 -48.96 -8.46
C GLU A 784 -3.34 -49.17 -8.67
N TYR A 785 -2.65 -49.58 -7.61
CA TYR A 785 -1.26 -49.97 -7.64
C TYR A 785 -1.15 -51.37 -8.28
N ASP A 786 -0.54 -51.46 -9.46
CA ASP A 786 0.01 -52.72 -9.97
C ASP A 786 1.33 -53.00 -9.20
N ASP A 787 1.22 -53.74 -8.11
CA ASP A 787 2.35 -54.36 -7.42
C ASP A 787 2.81 -55.59 -8.22
N HIS A 788 4.00 -55.49 -8.83
CA HIS A 788 4.73 -56.62 -9.35
C HIS A 788 6.12 -56.71 -8.71
N ASP A 789 6.37 -57.90 -8.13
CA ASP A 789 7.66 -58.53 -7.82
C ASP A 789 8.38 -57.96 -6.58
N GLU A 790 8.69 -58.66 -5.48
CA GLU A 790 9.20 -60.01 -5.16
C GLU A 790 9.01 -60.13 -3.61
N ASP A 791 8.75 -61.25 -2.91
CA ASP A 791 9.43 -62.55 -2.92
C ASP A 791 8.78 -63.49 -1.87
N ASP A 792 9.17 -64.76 -1.95
CA ASP A 792 9.15 -65.82 -0.92
C ASP A 792 8.00 -66.85 -0.85
N ILE A 793 8.34 -68.02 -1.41
CA ILE A 793 8.32 -69.35 -0.78
C ILE A 793 6.99 -69.84 -0.15
N GLY A 794 6.43 -70.87 -0.80
CA GLY A 794 6.12 -72.11 -0.08
C GLY A 794 4.68 -72.60 -0.08
N ASN A 795 4.43 -73.57 -0.97
CA ASN A 795 3.64 -74.79 -0.76
C ASN A 795 2.16 -74.74 -0.34
N HIS A 796 1.43 -75.53 -1.14
CA HIS A 796 0.34 -76.45 -0.83
C HIS A 796 -1.11 -75.97 -0.90
N ASP A 797 -1.82 -76.65 -1.82
CA ASP A 797 -3.14 -77.30 -1.68
C ASP A 797 -4.32 -76.36 -1.37
N THR A 798 -5.50 -76.41 -2.00
CA THR A 798 -6.19 -77.38 -2.87
C THR A 798 -7.55 -76.73 -3.20
N ASP A 799 -8.08 -77.05 -4.37
CA ASP A 799 -9.50 -77.34 -4.61
C ASP A 799 -10.62 -76.29 -4.45
N HIS A 800 -11.25 -76.06 -5.61
CA HIS A 800 -12.68 -76.28 -5.89
C HIS A 800 -13.72 -75.15 -5.76
N ASN A 801 -14.38 -74.98 -6.92
CA ASN A 801 -15.80 -74.71 -7.21
C ASN A 801 -16.24 -73.23 -7.24
N GLU A 802 -16.55 -72.62 -8.39
CA GLU A 802 -17.53 -72.94 -9.49
C GLU A 802 -18.94 -72.40 -9.19
N PHE A 803 -19.51 -71.75 -10.20
CA PHE A 803 -20.90 -71.29 -10.44
C PHE A 803 -21.32 -69.85 -10.10
N ASP A 804 -21.39 -69.04 -11.17
CA ASP A 804 -22.60 -68.45 -11.78
C ASP A 804 -23.75 -68.05 -10.84
N ASP A 805 -24.21 -66.80 -10.92
CA ASP A 805 -25.33 -66.44 -11.81
C ASP A 805 -25.75 -64.97 -11.60
N GLU A 806 -25.96 -64.30 -12.74
CA GLU A 806 -26.77 -63.09 -12.94
C GLU A 806 -28.23 -63.31 -12.47
N PRO A 807 -29.08 -62.27 -12.31
CA PRO A 807 -29.33 -61.20 -13.30
C PRO A 807 -29.47 -59.76 -12.78
#